data_AF-A0AAV1CMV5-F1
#
_entry.id   AF-A0AAV1CMV5-F1
#
_cell.length_a   1.000
_cell.length_b   1.000
_cell.length_c   1.000
_cell.angle_alpha   90.00
_cell.angle_beta   90.00
_cell.angle_gamma   90.00
#
_symmetry.space_group_name_H-M   'P 1'
#
loop_
_entity.id
_entity.type
_entity.pdbx_description
1 polymer ?
#
loop_
_entity_poly.entity_id
_entity_poly.type
_entity_poly.pdbx_seq_one_letter_code
_entity_poly.pdbx_strand_id
1 'polypeptide(L)'
;MQGSTDYTETLNRMTITSLAIIIKTRGITEIEHLLYLPSMLEQILATSQHAWSEKTLRYFPAILRDALIGRMDKRGLAIQAWQQAESTVMSQCSQLLSPSVDPQYLITYISRSFPQHRQYLCAGAWVLMHQHPESMNSANLGRVLREFSPEEVTANIYTMVDVLLHHIHLELQRGHSPQDLLLKACSNLSFFIWTHELLPLDIVLLALIDRDDDPHSLRIVINLLDSKELQQRVKLYIINRGQPEHWLLSGTFKRVELQKSLGNHLSWKERYPTFFDDIAARLLPVIPQIIYRLIENDVIDAADRVLQVYNQFLHYYPLNFTFVRDILSYFYGHIPGKLILRILSVLDVKKIPFSESFPQHINSANASICPPLEYFATLLLGLANNVIPPLSSSSKLGPAGDAANTASRLNNKATTQTGQSNPSDGQKAFYQIQDPGTYTQLILETAVIEILSLPVSASQVVSSLVQMVVHIQPTLVQSSNPSGASQGSGLPTSPSGGSTDSFGATRTASSASGMNSSNFVWRSGYTCQQLSCLLIQACGLLLAQLPPEFHVQLYIEAARVIKECWWLTDGKRSACELESAVSYALLDPTWAAQDNTSTAIGNVVALLHSFFCNLPQEWLEGSHLIIKHLRPVTSIAVLRIVFRIMGPLLPRLANAHTLFAKTFSLLLNVLVDVLGKNTQPPAPVEASEIVDIIDFLHQIIHYEGQGGPVQGSSKARPEILALCGRAVENLRPDVQHLLRHLTTDVNYSIYAATHPKLAQTS
;
A
#
# COMPACT_ATOMS: atom_id res chain seq x y z
N MET A 1 20.23 18.44 -2.66
CA MET A 1 21.58 17.91 -2.43
C MET A 1 22.24 17.69 -3.78
N GLN A 2 23.35 18.38 -4.08
CA GLN A 2 24.14 18.19 -5.29
C GLN A 2 25.29 17.22 -4.97
N GLY A 3 25.06 15.94 -5.14
CA GLY A 3 26.10 14.92 -5.27
C GLY A 3 25.81 14.15 -6.55
N SER A 4 26.77 14.11 -7.47
CA SER A 4 26.70 13.25 -8.66
C SER A 4 26.61 11.80 -8.18
N THR A 5 25.40 11.25 -8.16
CA THR A 5 25.16 9.88 -7.76
C THR A 5 24.96 9.08 -9.02
N ASP A 6 26.09 8.63 -9.60
CA ASP A 6 26.07 7.63 -10.65
C ASP A 6 25.67 6.28 -10.02
N TYR A 7 24.40 6.14 -9.69
CA TYR A 7 23.83 4.89 -9.22
C TYR A 7 23.84 3.87 -10.37
N THR A 8 24.09 2.60 -10.02
CA THR A 8 24.05 1.51 -10.98
C THR A 8 22.63 1.25 -11.46
N GLU A 9 22.48 0.70 -12.66
CA GLU A 9 21.18 0.30 -13.21
C GLU A 9 20.38 -0.55 -12.23
N THR A 10 21.03 -1.52 -11.58
CA THR A 10 20.43 -2.38 -10.55
C THR A 10 19.79 -1.57 -9.42
N LEU A 11 20.52 -0.61 -8.85
CA LEU A 11 20.02 0.18 -7.73
C LEU A 11 18.89 1.11 -8.17
N ASN A 12 18.99 1.72 -9.35
CA ASN A 12 17.93 2.55 -9.90
C ASN A 12 16.64 1.76 -10.05
N ARG A 13 16.72 0.56 -10.64
CA ARG A 13 15.54 -0.28 -10.87
C ARG A 13 14.96 -0.81 -9.57
N MET A 14 15.79 -1.26 -8.63
CA MET A 14 15.34 -1.66 -7.30
C MET A 14 14.64 -0.52 -6.56
N THR A 15 15.17 0.71 -6.65
CA THR A 15 14.55 1.90 -6.04
C THR A 15 13.17 2.17 -6.65
N ILE A 16 13.05 2.12 -7.98
CA ILE A 16 11.75 2.33 -8.66
C ILE A 16 10.74 1.23 -8.31
N THR A 17 11.14 -0.06 -8.30
CA THR A 17 10.25 -1.15 -7.89
C THR A 17 9.82 -1.01 -6.44
N SER A 18 10.74 -0.67 -5.54
CA SER A 18 10.42 -0.45 -4.13
C SER A 18 9.44 0.72 -3.96
N LEU A 19 9.65 1.81 -4.71
CA LEU A 19 8.73 2.94 -4.73
C LEU A 19 7.36 2.54 -5.26
N ALA A 20 7.28 1.74 -6.33
CA ALA A 20 6.02 1.24 -6.86
C ALA A 20 5.25 0.40 -5.85
N ILE A 21 5.93 -0.50 -5.13
CA ILE A 21 5.33 -1.30 -4.06
C ILE A 21 4.82 -0.41 -2.94
N ILE A 22 5.63 0.54 -2.46
CA ILE A 22 5.27 1.45 -1.37
C ILE A 22 4.07 2.33 -1.75
N ILE A 23 4.11 3.01 -2.89
CA ILE A 23 3.02 3.86 -3.37
C ILE A 23 1.74 3.03 -3.56
N LYS A 24 1.82 1.84 -4.18
CA LYS A 24 0.61 1.03 -4.41
C LYS A 24 -0.03 0.54 -3.13
N THR A 25 0.77 0.21 -2.13
CA THR A 25 0.30 -0.48 -0.92
C THR A 25 0.10 0.45 0.28
N ARG A 26 0.65 1.67 0.25
CA ARG A 26 0.57 2.65 1.35
C ARG A 26 0.20 4.07 0.88
N GLY A 27 0.27 4.34 -0.42
CA GLY A 27 0.06 5.66 -1.03
C GLY A 27 1.11 6.70 -0.65
N ILE A 28 0.99 7.89 -1.24
CA ILE A 28 1.80 9.06 -0.87
C ILE A 28 1.04 9.93 0.14
N THR A 29 1.57 10.06 1.35
CA THR A 29 0.91 10.74 2.48
C THR A 29 0.76 12.23 2.30
N GLU A 30 1.75 12.90 1.70
CA GLU A 30 1.85 14.37 1.65
C GLU A 30 1.89 14.88 0.21
N ILE A 31 1.24 16.03 -0.03
CA ILE A 31 1.19 16.65 -1.35
C ILE A 31 2.55 17.12 -1.84
N GLU A 32 3.45 17.51 -0.94
CA GLU A 32 4.80 17.95 -1.28
C GLU A 32 5.59 16.83 -1.95
N HIS A 33 5.50 15.61 -1.41
CA HIS A 33 6.14 14.43 -2.01
C HIS A 33 5.64 14.13 -3.43
N LEU A 34 4.35 14.37 -3.71
CA LEU A 34 3.79 14.22 -5.06
C LEU A 34 4.42 15.22 -6.05
N LEU A 35 4.73 16.44 -5.61
CA LEU A 35 5.34 17.48 -6.45
C LEU A 35 6.83 17.20 -6.74
N TYR A 36 7.55 16.58 -5.81
CA TYR A 36 8.97 16.24 -5.99
C TYR A 36 9.20 14.95 -6.80
N LEU A 37 8.19 14.08 -6.87
CA LEU A 37 8.30 12.76 -7.48
C LEU A 37 8.84 12.81 -8.93
N PRO A 38 8.34 13.65 -9.87
CA PRO A 38 8.85 13.68 -11.23
C PRO A 38 10.36 13.98 -11.32
N SER A 39 10.82 15.03 -10.61
CA SER A 39 12.23 15.41 -10.60
C SER A 39 13.12 14.35 -9.96
N MET A 40 12.63 13.65 -8.93
CA MET A 40 13.33 12.53 -8.31
C MET A 40 13.47 11.36 -9.30
N LEU A 41 12.40 11.02 -10.02
CA LEU A 41 12.43 9.95 -11.03
C LEU A 41 13.41 10.26 -12.18
N GLU A 42 13.44 11.51 -12.65
CA GLU A 42 14.40 11.96 -13.67
C GLU A 42 15.85 11.81 -13.21
N GLN A 43 16.14 12.17 -11.95
CA GLN A 43 17.48 12.04 -11.36
C GLN A 43 17.89 10.58 -11.21
N ILE A 44 17.04 9.73 -10.62
CA ILE A 44 17.32 8.31 -10.44
C ILE A 44 17.56 7.63 -11.79
N LEU A 45 16.76 7.95 -12.79
CA LEU A 45 16.79 7.27 -14.09
C LEU A 45 17.68 7.98 -15.13
N ALA A 46 18.50 8.95 -14.73
CA ALA A 46 19.33 9.71 -15.65
C ALA A 46 20.33 8.81 -16.41
N THR A 47 20.92 7.84 -15.72
CA THR A 47 21.91 6.90 -16.27
C THR A 47 21.29 5.60 -16.77
N SER A 48 19.98 5.42 -16.59
CA SER A 48 19.32 4.15 -16.87
C SER A 48 19.16 3.84 -18.35
N GLN A 49 19.38 2.56 -18.68
CA GLN A 49 19.42 2.08 -20.07
C GLN A 49 18.16 1.34 -20.47
N HIS A 50 17.48 0.69 -19.53
CA HIS A 50 16.39 -0.23 -19.84
C HIS A 50 15.03 0.38 -19.51
N ALA A 51 14.07 0.17 -20.41
CA ALA A 51 12.67 0.44 -20.11
C ALA A 51 12.09 -0.63 -19.17
N TRP A 52 10.83 -0.47 -18.79
CA TRP A 52 10.07 -1.47 -18.06
C TRP A 52 9.14 -2.20 -19.03
N SER A 53 8.98 -3.51 -18.84
CA SER A 53 8.02 -4.28 -19.64
C SER A 53 6.57 -3.86 -19.32
N GLU A 54 5.67 -4.06 -20.28
CA GLU A 54 4.24 -3.83 -20.06
C GLU A 54 3.69 -4.71 -18.92
N LYS A 55 4.17 -5.96 -18.82
CA LYS A 55 3.77 -6.92 -17.79
C LYS A 55 4.10 -6.44 -16.38
N THR A 56 5.21 -5.72 -16.23
CA THR A 56 5.55 -5.03 -14.99
C THR A 56 4.72 -3.77 -14.80
N LEU A 57 4.74 -2.87 -15.80
CA LEU A 57 4.17 -1.53 -15.70
C LEU A 57 2.67 -1.56 -15.39
N ARG A 58 1.93 -2.60 -15.84
CA ARG A 58 0.51 -2.74 -15.53
C ARG A 58 0.22 -2.82 -14.03
N TYR A 59 1.15 -3.32 -13.24
CA TYR A 59 1.00 -3.40 -11.78
C TYR A 59 1.45 -2.15 -11.04
N PHE A 60 2.23 -1.27 -11.67
CA PHE A 60 2.69 -0.03 -11.05
C PHE A 60 1.50 0.91 -10.79
N PRO A 61 1.57 1.74 -9.72
CA PRO A 61 0.67 2.87 -9.53
C PRO A 61 0.61 3.77 -10.76
N ALA A 62 -0.57 4.33 -11.06
CA ALA A 62 -0.79 5.14 -12.26
C ALA A 62 0.25 6.28 -12.38
N ILE A 63 0.54 6.98 -11.27
CA ILE A 63 1.50 8.08 -11.26
C ILE A 63 2.91 7.68 -11.71
N LEU A 64 3.38 6.48 -11.33
CA LEU A 64 4.67 5.96 -11.79
C LEU A 64 4.57 5.39 -13.20
N ARG A 65 3.50 4.66 -13.51
CA ARG A 65 3.30 4.07 -14.83
C ARG A 65 3.32 5.14 -15.91
N ASP A 66 2.59 6.23 -15.70
CA ASP A 66 2.48 7.33 -16.66
C ASP A 66 3.83 8.06 -16.84
N ALA A 67 4.64 8.16 -15.78
CA ALA A 67 5.99 8.70 -15.85
C ALA A 67 7.00 7.79 -16.58
N LEU A 68 6.76 6.47 -16.59
CA LEU A 68 7.72 5.47 -17.11
C LEU A 68 7.37 4.95 -18.52
N ILE A 69 6.10 4.94 -18.91
CA ILE A 69 5.62 4.30 -20.16
C ILE A 69 6.23 4.89 -21.43
N GLY A 70 6.63 6.16 -21.42
CA GLY A 70 7.23 6.86 -22.57
C GLY A 70 8.75 6.75 -22.66
N ARG A 71 9.43 6.05 -21.74
CA ARG A 71 10.89 5.99 -21.73
C ARG A 71 11.42 5.06 -22.82
N MET A 72 12.37 5.56 -23.59
CA MET A 72 13.04 4.79 -24.65
C MET A 72 13.90 3.67 -24.06
N ASP A 73 13.73 2.46 -24.59
CA ASP A 73 14.60 1.34 -24.30
C ASP A 73 15.87 1.38 -25.16
N LYS A 74 17.03 1.44 -24.52
CA LYS A 74 18.34 1.54 -25.20
C LYS A 74 18.98 0.18 -25.47
N ARG A 75 18.35 -0.95 -25.11
CA ARG A 75 18.90 -2.31 -25.39
C ARG A 75 19.22 -2.53 -26.86
N GLY A 76 18.33 -2.12 -27.76
CA GLY A 76 18.56 -2.25 -29.20
C GLY A 76 19.83 -1.53 -29.66
N LEU A 77 20.10 -0.34 -29.10
CA LEU A 77 21.33 0.42 -29.37
C LEU A 77 22.56 -0.27 -28.78
N ALA A 78 22.45 -0.82 -27.56
CA ALA A 78 23.54 -1.56 -26.92
C ALA A 78 23.93 -2.82 -27.70
N ILE A 79 22.95 -3.53 -28.27
CA ILE A 79 23.17 -4.69 -29.14
C ILE A 79 23.80 -4.28 -30.49
N GLN A 80 23.36 -3.17 -31.09
CA GLN A 80 24.01 -2.65 -32.30
C GLN A 80 25.47 -2.27 -32.04
N ALA A 81 25.75 -1.62 -30.91
CA ALA A 81 27.12 -1.30 -30.50
C ALA A 81 27.95 -2.57 -30.23
N TRP A 82 27.35 -3.61 -29.63
CA TRP A 82 27.98 -4.92 -29.49
C TRP A 82 28.37 -5.50 -30.85
N GLN A 83 27.47 -5.55 -31.83
CA GLN A 83 27.73 -6.11 -33.16
C GLN A 83 28.88 -5.39 -33.88
N GLN A 84 29.05 -4.08 -33.66
CA GLN A 84 30.18 -3.31 -34.21
C GLN A 84 31.50 -3.63 -33.49
N ALA A 85 31.46 -3.87 -32.18
CA ALA A 85 32.64 -4.15 -31.36
C ALA A 85 33.02 -5.64 -31.33
N GLU A 86 32.10 -6.55 -31.69
CA GLU A 86 32.18 -8.00 -31.47
C GLU A 86 33.51 -8.58 -31.95
N SER A 87 33.90 -8.35 -33.21
CA SER A 87 35.16 -8.90 -33.75
C SER A 87 36.38 -8.46 -32.94
N THR A 88 36.41 -7.22 -32.47
CA THR A 88 37.54 -6.68 -31.71
C THR A 88 37.53 -7.25 -30.29
N VAL A 89 36.37 -7.25 -29.62
CA VAL A 89 36.21 -7.79 -28.27
C VAL A 89 36.53 -9.29 -28.26
N MET A 90 36.06 -10.06 -29.24
CA MET A 90 36.35 -11.49 -29.36
C MET A 90 37.84 -11.73 -29.56
N SER A 91 38.52 -10.98 -30.44
CA SER A 91 39.99 -11.09 -30.59
C SER A 91 40.72 -10.77 -29.28
N GLN A 92 40.28 -9.72 -28.56
CA GLN A 92 40.88 -9.34 -27.29
C GLN A 92 40.66 -10.40 -26.22
N CYS A 93 39.45 -10.95 -26.12
CA CYS A 93 39.10 -12.01 -25.19
C CYS A 93 39.82 -13.31 -25.51
N SER A 94 39.93 -13.74 -26.77
CA SER A 94 40.67 -14.94 -27.14
C SER A 94 42.14 -14.84 -26.75
N GLN A 95 42.75 -13.67 -26.96
CA GLN A 95 44.12 -13.41 -26.53
C GLN A 95 44.24 -13.37 -25.02
N LEU A 96 43.33 -12.70 -24.30
CA LEU A 96 43.35 -12.54 -22.84
C LEU A 96 43.07 -13.85 -22.08
N LEU A 97 42.19 -14.68 -22.63
CA LEU A 97 41.72 -15.91 -22.01
C LEU A 97 42.47 -17.14 -22.51
N SER A 98 43.47 -16.98 -23.38
CA SER A 98 44.30 -18.11 -23.82
C SER A 98 45.11 -18.71 -22.63
N PRO A 99 45.31 -20.04 -22.57
CA PRO A 99 46.20 -20.66 -21.59
C PRO A 99 47.65 -20.16 -21.69
N SER A 100 48.06 -19.69 -22.87
CA SER A 100 49.43 -19.23 -23.19
C SER A 100 49.58 -17.71 -23.25
N VAL A 101 48.72 -16.96 -22.57
CA VAL A 101 48.77 -15.47 -22.51
C VAL A 101 50.16 -14.97 -22.12
N ASP A 102 50.68 -14.01 -22.89
CA ASP A 102 51.79 -13.17 -22.48
C ASP A 102 51.39 -12.30 -21.27
N PRO A 103 52.06 -12.41 -20.11
CA PRO A 103 51.78 -11.58 -18.94
C PRO A 103 51.79 -10.07 -19.24
N GLN A 104 52.57 -9.62 -20.23
CA GLN A 104 52.63 -8.22 -20.63
C GLN A 104 51.36 -7.75 -21.34
N TYR A 105 50.65 -8.64 -22.03
CA TYR A 105 49.36 -8.36 -22.65
C TYR A 105 48.28 -8.07 -21.58
N LEU A 106 48.27 -8.82 -20.47
CA LEU A 106 47.33 -8.60 -19.37
C LEU A 106 47.45 -7.18 -18.80
N ILE A 107 48.69 -6.73 -18.52
CA ILE A 107 48.97 -5.38 -18.03
C ILE A 107 48.57 -4.32 -19.06
N THR A 108 48.82 -4.60 -20.34
CA THR A 108 48.46 -3.71 -21.44
C THR A 108 46.93 -3.59 -21.57
N TYR A 109 46.19 -4.69 -21.45
CA TYR A 109 44.73 -4.67 -21.49
C TYR A 109 44.17 -3.83 -20.34
N ILE A 110 44.62 -4.06 -19.11
CA ILE A 110 44.14 -3.31 -17.94
C ILE A 110 44.40 -1.80 -18.09
N SER A 111 45.57 -1.42 -18.61
CA SER A 111 46.01 -0.02 -18.69
C SER A 111 45.54 0.74 -19.94
N ARG A 112 45.32 0.07 -21.07
CA ARG A 112 45.08 0.71 -22.38
C ARG A 112 43.81 0.26 -23.10
N SER A 113 43.00 -0.63 -22.50
CA SER A 113 41.73 -1.04 -23.12
C SER A 113 40.78 0.15 -23.28
N PHE A 114 40.13 0.25 -24.44
CA PHE A 114 39.09 1.24 -24.67
C PHE A 114 37.90 0.99 -23.74
N PRO A 115 37.40 1.99 -23.01
CA PRO A 115 36.25 1.82 -22.11
C PRO A 115 35.03 1.18 -22.78
N GLN A 116 34.77 1.53 -24.04
CA GLN A 116 33.68 0.97 -24.84
C GLN A 116 33.82 -0.54 -25.12
N HIS A 117 35.03 -1.10 -25.11
CA HIS A 117 35.25 -2.53 -25.26
C HIS A 117 35.25 -3.25 -23.91
N ARG A 118 35.73 -2.56 -22.85
CA ARG A 118 35.75 -3.10 -21.48
C ARG A 118 34.36 -3.48 -20.97
N GLN A 119 33.30 -2.77 -21.35
CA GLN A 119 31.92 -3.08 -20.96
C GLN A 119 31.39 -4.41 -21.53
N TYR A 120 32.06 -4.96 -22.56
CA TYR A 120 31.67 -6.21 -23.22
C TYR A 120 32.57 -7.39 -22.84
N LEU A 121 33.46 -7.23 -21.85
CA LEU A 121 34.41 -8.28 -21.49
C LEU A 121 33.70 -9.56 -21.02
N CYS A 122 32.70 -9.43 -20.15
CA CYS A 122 31.91 -10.57 -19.68
C CYS A 122 31.10 -11.21 -20.82
N ALA A 123 30.56 -10.39 -21.73
CA ALA A 123 29.85 -10.86 -22.92
C ALA A 123 30.77 -11.70 -23.83
N GLY A 124 31.94 -11.17 -24.19
CA GLY A 124 32.92 -11.87 -25.02
C GLY A 124 33.46 -13.14 -24.37
N ALA A 125 33.73 -13.12 -23.06
CA ALA A 125 34.12 -14.32 -22.32
C ALA A 125 33.03 -15.40 -22.36
N TRP A 126 31.76 -15.02 -22.19
CA TRP A 126 30.64 -15.95 -22.26
C TRP A 126 30.46 -16.53 -23.68
N VAL A 127 30.57 -15.72 -24.73
CA VAL A 127 30.47 -16.18 -26.13
C VAL A 127 31.61 -17.15 -26.47
N LEU A 128 32.85 -16.86 -26.06
CA LEU A 128 33.98 -17.77 -26.25
C LEU A 128 33.77 -19.10 -25.53
N MET A 129 33.29 -19.06 -24.28
CA MET A 129 32.97 -20.27 -23.52
C MET A 129 31.86 -21.10 -24.20
N HIS A 130 30.88 -20.42 -24.80
CA HIS A 130 29.81 -21.06 -25.56
C HIS A 130 30.34 -21.83 -26.79
N GLN A 131 31.43 -21.39 -27.40
CA GLN A 131 32.02 -22.03 -28.58
C GLN A 131 33.08 -23.09 -28.19
N HIS A 132 33.97 -22.79 -27.24
CA HIS A 132 35.13 -23.61 -26.90
C HIS A 132 35.46 -23.59 -25.39
N PRO A 133 34.74 -24.36 -24.55
CA PRO A 133 34.88 -24.30 -23.09
C PRO A 133 36.28 -24.67 -22.56
N GLU A 134 37.02 -25.54 -23.27
CA GLU A 134 38.36 -25.99 -22.83
C GLU A 134 39.48 -24.95 -23.04
N SER A 135 39.21 -23.89 -23.80
CA SER A 135 40.20 -22.88 -24.18
C SER A 135 40.33 -21.73 -23.19
N MET A 136 39.57 -21.75 -22.10
CA MET A 136 39.33 -20.55 -21.28
C MET A 136 40.17 -20.51 -19.99
N ASN A 137 41.09 -19.55 -19.91
CA ASN A 137 41.87 -19.22 -18.70
C ASN A 137 41.10 -18.23 -17.82
N SER A 138 40.25 -18.77 -16.95
CA SER A 138 39.44 -18.02 -16.00
C SER A 138 40.24 -17.24 -14.95
N ALA A 139 41.49 -17.63 -14.68
CA ALA A 139 42.36 -16.92 -13.75
C ALA A 139 42.73 -15.52 -14.28
N ASN A 140 42.98 -15.40 -15.58
CA ASN A 140 43.26 -14.11 -16.22
C ASN A 140 42.01 -13.22 -16.26
N LEU A 141 40.84 -13.79 -16.57
CA LEU A 141 39.57 -13.06 -16.48
C LEU A 141 39.35 -12.49 -15.07
N GLY A 142 39.55 -13.32 -14.05
CA GLY A 142 39.47 -12.89 -12.66
C GLY A 142 40.45 -11.76 -12.34
N ARG A 143 41.69 -11.82 -12.83
CA ARG A 143 42.67 -10.73 -12.65
C ARG A 143 42.20 -9.41 -13.27
N VAL A 144 41.60 -9.43 -14.45
CA VAL A 144 41.09 -8.21 -15.10
C VAL A 144 39.87 -7.66 -14.38
N LEU A 145 38.89 -8.51 -14.04
CA LEU A 145 37.67 -8.08 -13.36
C LEU A 145 37.95 -7.48 -11.97
N ARG A 146 39.06 -7.87 -11.33
CA ARG A 146 39.51 -7.25 -10.07
C ARG A 146 39.95 -5.79 -10.24
N GLU A 147 40.43 -5.41 -11.41
CA GLU A 147 40.83 -4.03 -11.69
C GLU A 147 39.64 -3.14 -12.07
N PHE A 148 38.46 -3.73 -12.30
CA PHE A 148 37.25 -2.98 -12.62
C PHE A 148 36.56 -2.50 -11.35
N SER A 149 35.87 -1.36 -11.44
CA SER A 149 35.01 -0.91 -10.33
C SER A 149 33.78 -1.83 -10.21
N PRO A 150 33.15 -1.93 -9.02
CA PRO A 150 31.89 -2.67 -8.87
C PRO A 150 30.79 -2.23 -9.84
N GLU A 151 30.74 -0.93 -10.15
CA GLU A 151 29.83 -0.35 -11.13
C GLU A 151 30.13 -0.83 -12.55
N GLU A 152 31.41 -0.85 -12.95
CA GLU A 152 31.85 -1.39 -14.25
C GLU A 152 31.56 -2.89 -14.39
N VAL A 153 31.75 -3.66 -13.31
CA VAL A 153 31.41 -5.10 -13.29
C VAL A 153 29.90 -5.30 -13.43
N THR A 154 29.10 -4.47 -12.74
CA THR A 154 27.63 -4.50 -12.87
C THR A 154 27.19 -4.18 -14.30
N ALA A 155 27.74 -3.13 -14.91
CA ALA A 155 27.44 -2.77 -16.30
C ALA A 155 27.85 -3.89 -17.28
N ASN A 156 28.99 -4.54 -17.04
CA ASN A 156 29.44 -5.70 -17.80
C ASN A 156 28.45 -6.87 -17.72
N ILE A 157 27.88 -7.14 -16.54
CA ILE A 157 26.92 -8.23 -16.33
C ILE A 157 25.61 -7.93 -17.07
N TYR A 158 25.08 -6.71 -16.96
CA TYR A 158 23.87 -6.31 -17.69
C TYR A 158 24.05 -6.44 -19.20
N THR A 159 25.20 -5.98 -19.69
CA THR A 159 25.58 -6.09 -21.10
C THR A 159 25.73 -7.55 -21.54
N MET A 160 26.36 -8.39 -20.70
CA MET A 160 26.46 -9.83 -20.95
C MET A 160 25.09 -10.49 -21.02
N VAL A 161 24.14 -10.13 -20.15
CA VAL A 161 22.77 -10.66 -20.18
C VAL A 161 22.05 -10.24 -21.48
N ASP A 162 22.16 -8.98 -21.89
CA ASP A 162 21.57 -8.51 -23.15
C ASP A 162 22.15 -9.28 -24.35
N VAL A 163 23.48 -9.46 -24.41
CA VAL A 163 24.15 -10.24 -25.47
C VAL A 163 23.77 -11.71 -25.42
N LEU A 164 23.67 -12.31 -24.23
CA LEU A 164 23.24 -13.70 -24.05
C LEU A 164 21.84 -13.93 -24.62
N LEU A 165 20.88 -13.06 -24.29
CA LEU A 165 19.50 -13.17 -24.76
C LEU A 165 19.41 -12.93 -26.27
N HIS A 166 20.18 -11.97 -26.80
CA HIS A 166 20.30 -11.76 -28.24
C HIS A 166 20.87 -12.99 -28.96
N HIS A 167 21.91 -13.62 -28.40
CA HIS A 167 22.50 -14.84 -28.95
C HIS A 167 21.51 -16.00 -28.98
N ILE A 168 20.73 -16.19 -27.91
CA ILE A 168 19.64 -17.19 -27.90
C ILE A 168 18.66 -16.94 -29.04
N HIS A 169 18.23 -15.69 -29.25
CA HIS A 169 17.33 -15.34 -30.35
C HIS A 169 17.92 -15.65 -31.74
N LEU A 170 19.21 -15.34 -31.96
CA LEU A 170 19.88 -15.66 -33.22
C LEU A 170 19.98 -17.17 -33.46
N GLU A 171 20.31 -17.95 -32.44
CA GLU A 171 20.42 -19.41 -32.58
C GLU A 171 19.06 -20.09 -32.78
N LEU A 172 17.99 -19.55 -32.18
CA LEU A 172 16.62 -20.00 -32.44
C LEU A 172 16.22 -19.76 -33.90
N GLN A 173 16.58 -18.60 -34.46
CA GLN A 173 16.36 -18.30 -35.89
C GLN A 173 17.14 -19.25 -36.81
N ARG A 174 18.28 -19.79 -36.34
CA ARG A 174 19.07 -20.81 -37.04
C ARG A 174 18.52 -22.24 -36.88
N GLY A 175 17.41 -22.42 -36.15
CA GLY A 175 16.72 -23.69 -36.00
C GLY A 175 17.19 -24.56 -34.83
N HIS A 176 18.00 -24.02 -33.92
CA HIS A 176 18.41 -24.76 -32.72
C HIS A 176 17.26 -24.91 -31.71
N SER A 177 17.30 -25.99 -30.93
CA SER A 177 16.30 -26.27 -29.90
C SER A 177 16.39 -25.25 -28.75
N PRO A 178 15.26 -24.64 -28.33
CA PRO A 178 15.24 -23.70 -27.21
C PRO A 178 15.70 -24.36 -25.90
N GLN A 179 15.41 -25.64 -25.70
CA GLN A 179 15.78 -26.35 -24.48
C GLN A 179 17.30 -26.54 -24.39
N ASP A 180 17.95 -26.89 -25.50
CA ASP A 180 19.40 -27.09 -25.54
C ASP A 180 20.14 -25.77 -25.35
N LEU A 181 19.63 -24.69 -25.96
CA LEU A 181 20.18 -23.35 -25.77
C LEU A 181 20.09 -22.88 -24.32
N LEU A 182 18.94 -23.09 -23.67
CA LEU A 182 18.75 -22.75 -22.26
C LEU A 182 19.66 -23.56 -21.35
N LEU A 183 19.76 -24.88 -21.56
CA LEU A 183 20.66 -25.75 -20.78
C LEU A 183 22.11 -25.30 -20.92
N LYS A 184 22.55 -24.99 -22.13
CA LYS A 184 23.91 -24.50 -22.40
C LYS A 184 24.16 -23.13 -21.78
N ALA A 185 23.21 -22.19 -21.88
CA ALA A 185 23.31 -20.89 -21.23
C ALA A 185 23.42 -21.02 -19.70
N CYS A 186 22.57 -21.83 -19.08
CA CYS A 186 22.61 -22.10 -17.64
C CYS A 186 23.92 -22.79 -17.21
N SER A 187 24.42 -23.75 -17.99
CA SER A 187 25.70 -24.42 -17.71
C SER A 187 26.89 -23.44 -17.75
N ASN A 188 26.95 -22.58 -18.77
CA ASN A 188 27.99 -21.56 -18.89
C ASN A 188 27.94 -20.56 -17.73
N LEU A 189 26.75 -20.04 -17.40
CA LEU A 189 26.57 -19.14 -16.25
C LEU A 189 26.97 -19.84 -14.94
N SER A 190 26.57 -21.10 -14.77
CA SER A 190 26.91 -21.90 -13.59
C SER A 190 28.42 -22.06 -13.42
N PHE A 191 29.17 -22.19 -14.51
CA PHE A 191 30.63 -22.24 -14.47
C PHE A 191 31.26 -20.93 -13.98
N PHE A 192 30.80 -19.78 -14.49
CA PHE A 192 31.27 -18.47 -14.04
C PHE A 192 30.92 -18.19 -12.57
N ILE A 193 29.72 -18.62 -12.13
CA ILE A 193 29.19 -18.31 -10.80
C ILE A 193 29.72 -19.29 -9.75
N TRP A 194 29.77 -20.59 -10.04
CA TRP A 194 30.04 -21.63 -9.04
C TRP A 194 31.43 -22.22 -9.11
N THR A 195 31.98 -22.41 -10.31
CA THR A 195 33.30 -23.05 -10.48
C THR A 195 34.42 -22.05 -10.26
N HIS A 196 34.30 -20.86 -10.85
CA HIS A 196 35.32 -19.82 -10.72
C HIS A 196 34.92 -18.64 -9.84
N GLU A 197 33.64 -18.54 -9.45
CA GLU A 197 33.12 -17.49 -8.57
C GLU A 197 33.47 -16.07 -9.05
N LEU A 198 33.44 -15.89 -10.38
CA LEU A 198 33.83 -14.67 -11.08
C LEU A 198 32.69 -13.66 -11.19
N LEU A 199 31.45 -14.13 -11.23
CA LEU A 199 30.26 -13.28 -11.36
C LEU A 199 29.38 -13.38 -10.11
N PRO A 200 28.98 -12.24 -9.51
CA PRO A 200 28.02 -12.22 -8.41
C PRO A 200 26.64 -12.70 -8.90
N LEU A 201 26.15 -13.80 -8.30
CA LEU A 201 24.87 -14.40 -8.68
C LEU A 201 23.69 -13.43 -8.50
N ASP A 202 23.68 -12.68 -7.40
CA ASP A 202 22.66 -11.69 -7.07
C ASP A 202 22.48 -10.66 -8.20
N ILE A 203 23.58 -10.12 -8.73
CA ILE A 203 23.54 -9.16 -9.84
C ILE A 203 23.11 -9.82 -11.15
N VAL A 204 23.56 -11.05 -11.43
CA VAL A 204 23.14 -11.80 -12.63
C VAL A 204 21.64 -12.07 -12.60
N LEU A 205 21.09 -12.49 -11.46
CA LEU A 205 19.65 -12.74 -11.29
C LEU A 205 18.84 -11.44 -11.43
N LEU A 206 19.29 -10.33 -10.84
CA LEU A 206 18.64 -9.03 -10.97
C LEU A 206 18.65 -8.55 -12.44
N ALA A 207 19.79 -8.64 -13.11
CA ALA A 207 19.89 -8.29 -14.53
C ALA A 207 18.96 -9.13 -15.41
N LEU A 208 18.82 -10.43 -15.13
CA LEU A 208 17.90 -11.30 -15.86
C LEU A 208 16.43 -10.94 -15.59
N ILE A 209 16.01 -10.78 -14.33
CA ILE A 209 14.61 -10.47 -14.04
C ILE A 209 14.18 -9.07 -14.51
N ASP A 210 15.14 -8.17 -14.74
CA ASP A 210 14.89 -6.89 -15.38
C ASP A 210 14.59 -7.00 -16.88
N ARG A 211 14.80 -8.16 -17.50
CA ARG A 211 14.46 -8.50 -18.90
C ARG A 211 13.27 -9.45 -18.97
N ASP A 212 12.24 -9.16 -18.19
CA ASP A 212 11.04 -10.00 -18.08
C ASP A 212 10.12 -9.94 -19.31
N ASP A 213 10.41 -9.04 -20.25
CA ASP A 213 9.82 -9.04 -21.59
C ASP A 213 10.37 -10.16 -22.48
N ASP A 214 11.55 -10.71 -22.17
CA ASP A 214 12.13 -11.86 -22.84
C ASP A 214 11.65 -13.19 -22.23
N PRO A 215 11.05 -14.11 -23.03
CA PRO A 215 10.50 -15.37 -22.51
C PRO A 215 11.56 -16.35 -21.98
N HIS A 216 12.83 -16.18 -22.34
CA HIS A 216 13.94 -17.03 -21.92
C HIS A 216 14.57 -16.56 -20.60
N SER A 217 14.52 -15.27 -20.31
CA SER A 217 15.21 -14.70 -19.16
C SER A 217 14.75 -15.30 -17.82
N LEU A 218 13.43 -15.30 -17.56
CA LEU A 218 12.87 -15.88 -16.34
C LEU A 218 13.07 -17.40 -16.25
N ARG A 219 13.16 -18.11 -17.40
CA ARG A 219 13.47 -19.55 -17.41
C ARG A 219 14.90 -19.81 -16.96
N ILE A 220 15.85 -18.98 -17.38
CA ILE A 220 17.25 -19.04 -16.91
C ILE A 220 17.30 -18.80 -15.40
N VAL A 221 16.57 -17.79 -14.90
CA VAL A 221 16.48 -17.49 -13.46
C VAL A 221 15.98 -18.72 -12.67
N ILE A 222 14.88 -19.32 -13.10
CA ILE A 222 14.31 -20.52 -12.44
C ILE A 222 15.34 -21.67 -12.44
N ASN A 223 15.99 -21.94 -13.56
CA ASN A 223 17.00 -23.00 -13.64
C ASN A 223 18.22 -22.76 -12.74
N LEU A 224 18.66 -21.50 -12.61
CA LEU A 224 19.75 -21.14 -11.70
C LEU A 224 19.34 -21.29 -10.23
N LEU A 225 18.09 -20.96 -9.88
CA LEU A 225 17.53 -21.19 -8.55
C LEU A 225 17.38 -22.69 -8.24
N ASP A 226 16.98 -23.50 -9.21
CA ASP A 226 16.85 -24.95 -9.06
C ASP A 226 18.19 -25.70 -9.02
N SER A 227 19.32 -25.00 -9.19
CA SER A 227 20.66 -25.60 -9.14
C SER A 227 20.97 -26.22 -7.77
N LYS A 228 21.56 -27.41 -7.79
CA LYS A 228 21.93 -28.14 -6.56
C LYS A 228 23.01 -27.41 -5.78
N GLU A 229 23.91 -26.74 -6.48
CA GLU A 229 25.01 -25.93 -5.96
C GLU A 229 24.48 -24.80 -5.08
N LEU A 230 23.44 -24.08 -5.53
CA LEU A 230 22.82 -23.02 -4.75
C LEU A 230 22.05 -23.56 -3.55
N GLN A 231 21.23 -24.59 -3.75
CA GLN A 231 20.45 -25.20 -2.67
C GLN A 231 21.35 -25.75 -1.55
N GLN A 232 22.50 -26.34 -1.91
CA GLN A 232 23.50 -26.78 -0.93
C GLN A 232 24.12 -25.61 -0.15
N ARG A 233 24.48 -24.51 -0.82
CA ARG A 233 25.02 -23.30 -0.16
C ARG A 233 24.00 -22.69 0.80
N VAL A 234 22.74 -22.56 0.39
CA VAL A 234 21.65 -22.08 1.26
C VAL A 234 21.44 -23.01 2.45
N LYS A 235 21.45 -24.33 2.24
CA LYS A 235 21.35 -25.30 3.33
C LYS A 235 22.51 -25.16 4.32
N LEU A 236 23.74 -25.00 3.83
CA LEU A 236 24.92 -24.78 4.66
C LEU A 236 24.83 -23.47 5.43
N TYR A 237 24.36 -22.39 4.80
CA TYR A 237 24.12 -21.12 5.47
C TYR A 237 23.17 -21.29 6.67
N ILE A 238 22.00 -21.91 6.45
CA ILE A 238 21.01 -22.15 7.51
C ILE A 238 21.60 -22.96 8.67
N ILE A 239 22.37 -24.02 8.37
CA ILE A 239 23.01 -24.86 9.38
C ILE A 239 24.06 -24.08 10.18
N ASN A 240 24.90 -23.31 9.50
CA ASN A 240 26.03 -22.61 10.12
C ASN A 240 25.60 -21.38 10.91
N ARG A 241 24.56 -20.68 10.44
CA ARG A 241 24.09 -19.44 11.05
C ARG A 241 23.35 -19.73 12.37
N GLY A 242 22.57 -20.80 12.45
CA GLY A 242 21.64 -21.01 13.58
C GLY A 242 20.46 -20.04 13.54
N GLN A 243 19.77 -19.78 14.64
CA GLN A 243 18.49 -19.05 14.62
C GLN A 243 18.57 -17.62 14.01
N PRO A 244 17.53 -17.15 13.28
CA PRO A 244 17.50 -15.80 12.68
C PRO A 244 17.73 -14.66 13.68
N GLU A 245 17.30 -14.81 14.93
CA GLU A 245 17.46 -13.84 16.01
C GLU A 245 18.92 -13.83 16.53
N HIS A 246 19.85 -13.23 15.77
CA HIS A 246 21.28 -13.21 16.14
C HIS A 246 21.53 -12.56 17.50
N TRP A 247 20.71 -11.59 17.90
CA TRP A 247 20.83 -10.89 19.17
C TRP A 247 20.54 -11.77 20.39
N LEU A 248 19.91 -12.94 20.21
CA LEU A 248 19.72 -13.92 21.28
C LEU A 248 20.96 -14.83 21.50
N LEU A 249 21.97 -14.74 20.63
CA LEU A 249 23.18 -15.55 20.72
C LEU A 249 24.22 -14.85 21.60
N SER A 250 24.52 -15.41 22.78
CA SER A 250 25.53 -14.88 23.72
C SER A 250 26.98 -15.21 23.36
N GLY A 251 27.24 -15.74 22.16
CA GLY A 251 28.57 -16.18 21.70
C GLY A 251 29.28 -15.13 20.85
N THR A 252 30.60 -15.27 20.70
CA THR A 252 31.37 -14.46 19.74
C THR A 252 31.11 -14.92 18.31
N PHE A 253 30.79 -13.99 17.42
CA PHE A 253 30.65 -14.30 15.99
C PHE A 253 32.01 -14.69 15.41
N LYS A 254 32.08 -15.89 14.84
CA LYS A 254 33.29 -16.37 14.15
C LYS A 254 33.39 -15.69 12.79
N ARG A 255 34.55 -15.11 12.48
CA ARG A 255 34.83 -14.57 11.15
C ARG A 255 34.73 -15.69 10.12
N VAL A 256 33.96 -15.44 9.06
CA VAL A 256 33.86 -16.37 7.92
C VAL A 256 35.07 -16.14 7.03
N GLU A 257 35.60 -17.21 6.43
CA GLU A 257 36.66 -17.14 5.44
C GLU A 257 36.24 -16.24 4.27
N LEU A 258 37.10 -15.27 3.90
CA LEU A 258 36.77 -14.20 2.96
C LEU A 258 36.33 -14.74 1.58
N GLN A 259 36.97 -15.80 1.09
CA GLN A 259 36.57 -16.45 -0.16
C GLN A 259 35.21 -17.13 -0.03
N LYS A 260 34.90 -17.77 1.10
CA LYS A 260 33.61 -18.43 1.31
C LYS A 260 32.46 -17.42 1.43
N SER A 261 32.70 -16.27 2.06
CA SER A 261 31.70 -15.21 2.22
C SER A 261 31.51 -14.38 0.94
N LEU A 262 32.62 -14.06 0.28
CA LEU A 262 32.62 -13.09 -0.81
C LEU A 262 32.72 -13.67 -2.21
N GLY A 263 33.21 -14.90 -2.37
CA GLY A 263 33.61 -15.48 -3.65
C GLY A 263 34.87 -14.84 -4.23
N ASN A 264 35.46 -15.46 -5.26
CA ASN A 264 36.70 -14.98 -5.90
C ASN A 264 36.62 -13.56 -6.50
N HIS A 265 35.41 -13.13 -6.89
CA HIS A 265 35.15 -11.81 -7.45
C HIS A 265 35.40 -10.67 -6.44
N LEU A 266 35.30 -10.93 -5.13
CA LEU A 266 35.40 -9.91 -4.08
C LEU A 266 36.42 -10.21 -2.98
N SER A 267 36.94 -11.44 -2.89
CA SER A 267 37.82 -11.89 -1.81
C SER A 267 39.27 -11.41 -1.87
N TRP A 268 39.63 -10.54 -2.81
CA TRP A 268 41.02 -10.21 -3.14
C TRP A 268 41.57 -8.97 -2.43
N LYS A 269 40.71 -8.13 -1.84
CA LYS A 269 41.11 -7.06 -0.92
C LYS A 269 40.83 -7.53 0.51
N GLU A 270 41.86 -7.98 1.24
CA GLU A 270 41.76 -8.31 2.69
C GLU A 270 41.36 -7.13 3.60
N ARG A 271 41.02 -5.97 3.02
CA ARG A 271 40.71 -4.73 3.74
C ARG A 271 39.46 -4.81 4.61
N TYR A 272 38.55 -5.76 4.38
CA TYR A 272 37.25 -5.79 5.05
C TYR A 272 37.02 -7.09 5.84
N PRO A 273 36.76 -7.01 7.16
CA PRO A 273 36.43 -8.19 7.95
C PRO A 273 34.99 -8.64 7.71
N THR A 274 34.80 -9.90 7.27
CA THR A 274 33.48 -10.50 7.01
C THR A 274 32.96 -11.29 8.20
N PHE A 275 31.90 -10.80 8.84
CA PHE A 275 31.25 -11.45 9.98
C PHE A 275 29.90 -12.08 9.60
N PHE A 276 29.10 -11.39 8.80
CA PHE A 276 27.74 -11.78 8.44
C PHE A 276 27.55 -12.01 6.94
N ASP A 277 28.54 -11.59 6.13
CA ASP A 277 28.51 -11.75 4.69
C ASP A 277 28.58 -13.23 4.31
N ASP A 278 27.69 -13.62 3.40
CA ASP A 278 27.65 -14.93 2.78
C ASP A 278 27.06 -14.78 1.37
N ILE A 279 27.57 -15.55 0.41
CA ILE A 279 27.05 -15.56 -0.98
C ILE A 279 25.56 -15.89 -0.99
N ALA A 280 25.11 -16.82 -0.14
CA ALA A 280 23.70 -17.14 0.01
C ALA A 280 22.94 -15.95 0.60
N ALA A 281 23.43 -15.31 1.67
CA ALA A 281 22.76 -14.21 2.34
C ALA A 281 22.45 -13.02 1.42
N ARG A 282 23.29 -12.77 0.40
CA ARG A 282 23.02 -11.75 -0.62
C ARG A 282 21.75 -12.01 -1.45
N LEU A 283 21.25 -13.23 -1.47
CA LEU A 283 20.01 -13.60 -2.15
C LEU A 283 18.76 -13.30 -1.32
N LEU A 284 18.88 -13.03 -0.02
CA LEU A 284 17.74 -12.69 0.84
C LEU A 284 16.90 -11.51 0.30
N PRO A 285 17.49 -10.39 -0.17
CA PRO A 285 16.72 -9.33 -0.83
C PRO A 285 16.34 -9.63 -2.29
N VAL A 286 17.02 -10.56 -2.96
CA VAL A 286 16.82 -10.85 -4.39
C VAL A 286 15.66 -11.83 -4.63
N ILE A 287 15.55 -12.88 -3.82
CA ILE A 287 14.47 -13.88 -3.96
C ILE A 287 13.08 -13.22 -3.92
N PRO A 288 12.76 -12.33 -2.96
CA PRO A 288 11.52 -11.57 -2.99
C PRO A 288 11.26 -10.88 -4.33
N GLN A 289 12.26 -10.18 -4.89
CA GLN A 289 12.13 -9.51 -6.19
C GLN A 289 11.82 -10.50 -7.31
N ILE A 290 12.48 -11.66 -7.34
CA ILE A 290 12.19 -12.72 -8.30
C ILE A 290 10.72 -13.18 -8.18
N ILE A 291 10.21 -13.35 -6.96
CA ILE A 291 8.80 -13.73 -6.74
C ILE A 291 7.85 -12.67 -7.32
N TYR A 292 8.10 -11.37 -7.08
CA TYR A 292 7.32 -10.29 -7.71
C TYR A 292 7.31 -10.43 -9.24
N ARG A 293 8.48 -10.60 -9.86
CA ARG A 293 8.63 -10.70 -11.32
C ARG A 293 7.92 -11.92 -11.90
N LEU A 294 7.98 -13.06 -11.21
CA LEU A 294 7.28 -14.29 -11.62
C LEU A 294 5.75 -14.11 -11.59
N ILE A 295 5.22 -13.45 -10.56
CA ILE A 295 3.78 -13.16 -10.47
C ILE A 295 3.35 -12.18 -11.57
N GLU A 296 4.11 -11.10 -11.79
CA GLU A 296 3.79 -10.13 -12.85
C GLU A 296 3.78 -10.75 -14.25
N ASN A 297 4.53 -11.83 -14.44
CA ASN A 297 4.62 -12.60 -15.68
C ASN A 297 3.68 -13.80 -15.73
N ASP A 298 2.73 -13.91 -14.79
CA ASP A 298 1.74 -14.99 -14.70
C ASP A 298 2.39 -16.40 -14.55
N VAL A 299 3.63 -16.47 -14.06
CA VAL A 299 4.39 -17.73 -13.84
C VAL A 299 4.18 -18.25 -12.41
N ILE A 300 2.91 -18.39 -12.03
CA ILE A 300 2.49 -18.63 -10.64
C ILE A 300 3.03 -19.94 -10.06
N ASP A 301 3.07 -21.02 -10.84
CA ASP A 301 3.62 -22.30 -10.38
C ASP A 301 5.11 -22.22 -10.06
N ALA A 302 5.87 -21.40 -10.79
CA ALA A 302 7.28 -21.18 -10.49
C ALA A 302 7.44 -20.37 -9.20
N ALA A 303 6.61 -19.35 -8.97
CA ALA A 303 6.61 -18.59 -7.73
C ALA A 303 6.32 -19.49 -6.51
N ASP A 304 5.32 -20.38 -6.59
CA ASP A 304 5.03 -21.37 -5.53
C ASP A 304 6.22 -22.29 -5.26
N ARG A 305 6.86 -22.82 -6.33
CA ARG A 305 8.04 -23.68 -6.19
C ARG A 305 9.23 -22.97 -5.56
N VAL A 306 9.55 -21.75 -6.00
CA VAL A 306 10.67 -20.98 -5.44
C VAL A 306 10.41 -20.68 -3.96
N LEU A 307 9.22 -20.22 -3.60
CA LEU A 307 8.86 -20.01 -2.18
C LEU A 307 8.94 -21.31 -1.38
N GLN A 308 8.50 -22.45 -1.95
CA GLN A 308 8.58 -23.74 -1.29
C GLN A 308 10.04 -24.15 -1.00
N VAL A 309 10.94 -23.99 -1.97
CA VAL A 309 12.35 -24.36 -1.85
C VAL A 309 13.07 -23.46 -0.84
N TYR A 310 12.79 -22.16 -0.85
CA TYR A 310 13.49 -21.16 -0.04
C TYR A 310 12.75 -20.71 1.21
N ASN A 311 11.63 -21.35 1.60
CA ASN A 311 10.81 -20.92 2.73
C ASN A 311 11.62 -20.71 4.02
N GLN A 312 12.39 -21.74 4.41
CA GLN A 312 13.23 -21.68 5.62
C GLN A 312 14.33 -20.62 5.53
N PHE A 313 14.82 -20.35 4.32
CA PHE A 313 15.83 -19.34 4.07
C PHE A 313 15.26 -17.92 4.23
N LEU A 314 14.03 -17.70 3.77
CA LEU A 314 13.36 -16.41 3.89
C LEU A 314 13.01 -16.02 5.34
N HIS A 315 13.07 -16.94 6.31
CA HIS A 315 12.99 -16.58 7.74
C HIS A 315 14.16 -15.71 8.20
N TYR A 316 15.28 -15.71 7.47
CA TYR A 316 16.43 -14.84 7.72
C TYR A 316 16.32 -13.49 7.03
N TYR A 317 15.31 -13.29 6.18
CA TYR A 317 15.11 -12.03 5.49
C TYR A 317 14.58 -10.99 6.47
N PRO A 318 15.30 -9.86 6.71
CA PRO A 318 14.90 -8.91 7.75
C PRO A 318 13.55 -8.24 7.53
N LEU A 319 13.06 -8.22 6.27
CA LEU A 319 11.79 -7.62 5.88
C LEU A 319 10.75 -8.69 5.51
N ASN A 320 10.87 -9.93 6.01
CA ASN A 320 9.94 -11.02 5.67
C ASN A 320 8.47 -10.70 6.01
N PHE A 321 8.22 -10.00 7.12
CA PHE A 321 6.88 -9.56 7.51
C PHE A 321 6.32 -8.54 6.50
N THR A 322 7.07 -7.48 6.23
CA THR A 322 6.69 -6.48 5.23
C THR A 322 6.56 -7.07 3.83
N PHE A 323 7.41 -8.02 3.46
CA PHE A 323 7.30 -8.74 2.19
C PHE A 323 5.96 -9.44 2.05
N VAL A 324 5.54 -10.20 3.07
CA VAL A 324 4.25 -10.91 3.05
C VAL A 324 3.08 -9.94 3.03
N ARG A 325 3.10 -8.88 3.84
CA ARG A 325 2.07 -7.84 3.81
C ARG A 325 1.98 -7.18 2.43
N ASP A 326 3.11 -6.74 1.89
CA ASP A 326 3.15 -5.94 0.67
C ASP A 326 2.85 -6.78 -0.57
N ILE A 327 3.28 -8.04 -0.64
CA ILE A 327 2.99 -8.90 -1.80
C ILE A 327 1.52 -9.27 -1.90
N LEU A 328 0.86 -9.53 -0.76
CA LEU A 328 -0.59 -9.80 -0.69
C LEU A 328 -1.40 -8.57 -1.10
N SER A 329 -0.94 -7.38 -0.69
CA SER A 329 -1.58 -6.10 -1.02
C SER A 329 -1.35 -5.71 -2.48
N TYR A 330 -0.11 -5.78 -2.96
CA TYR A 330 0.30 -5.32 -4.29
C TYR A 330 -0.36 -6.12 -5.42
N PHE A 331 -0.59 -7.42 -5.20
CA PHE A 331 -1.25 -8.33 -6.15
C PHE A 331 -2.62 -8.80 -5.67
N TYR A 332 -3.30 -8.04 -4.81
CA TYR A 332 -4.63 -8.39 -4.33
C TYR A 332 -5.57 -8.71 -5.51
N GLY A 333 -6.33 -9.80 -5.40
CA GLY A 333 -7.22 -10.29 -6.47
C GLY A 333 -6.54 -11.04 -7.63
N HIS A 334 -5.20 -11.11 -7.67
CA HIS A 334 -4.45 -11.74 -8.78
C HIS A 334 -3.64 -12.97 -8.33
N ILE A 335 -3.53 -13.24 -7.04
CA ILE A 335 -2.82 -14.40 -6.49
C ILE A 335 -3.83 -15.53 -6.19
N PRO A 336 -3.59 -16.78 -6.61
CA PRO A 336 -4.45 -17.89 -6.24
C PRO A 336 -4.26 -18.30 -4.77
N GLY A 337 -5.33 -18.82 -4.14
CA GLY A 337 -5.32 -19.18 -2.71
C GLY A 337 -4.20 -20.13 -2.29
N LYS A 338 -3.79 -21.07 -3.15
CA LYS A 338 -2.64 -21.94 -2.89
C LYS A 338 -1.34 -21.14 -2.68
N LEU A 339 -1.11 -20.14 -3.53
CA LEU A 339 0.07 -19.27 -3.43
C LEU A 339 -0.04 -18.32 -2.22
N ILE A 340 -1.24 -17.86 -1.85
CA ILE A 340 -1.46 -17.09 -0.61
C ILE A 340 -0.98 -17.89 0.62
N LEU A 341 -1.39 -19.15 0.75
CA LEU A 341 -0.94 -20.03 1.84
C LEU A 341 0.58 -20.22 1.85
N ARG A 342 1.19 -20.31 0.67
CA ARG A 342 2.65 -20.41 0.51
C ARG A 342 3.37 -19.12 0.91
N ILE A 343 2.81 -17.96 0.60
CA ILE A 343 3.35 -16.66 1.00
C ILE A 343 3.28 -16.54 2.54
N LEU A 344 2.15 -16.92 3.15
CA LEU A 344 2.00 -16.90 4.61
C LEU A 344 3.01 -17.80 5.33
N SER A 345 3.45 -18.90 4.72
CA SER A 345 4.42 -19.81 5.36
C SER A 345 5.83 -19.23 5.51
N VAL A 346 6.11 -18.09 4.87
CA VAL A 346 7.36 -17.32 5.06
C VAL A 346 7.42 -16.68 6.45
N LEU A 347 6.27 -16.55 7.11
CA LEU A 347 6.16 -16.04 8.46
C LEU A 347 6.28 -17.15 9.50
N ASP A 348 6.94 -16.84 10.62
CA ASP A 348 6.86 -17.66 11.83
C ASP A 348 5.51 -17.42 12.51
N VAL A 349 4.48 -18.13 12.05
CA VAL A 349 3.08 -17.98 12.50
C VAL A 349 2.94 -18.06 14.03
N LYS A 350 3.84 -18.76 14.72
CA LYS A 350 3.81 -18.86 16.19
C LYS A 350 4.20 -17.57 16.91
N LYS A 351 4.94 -16.68 16.24
CA LYS A 351 5.40 -15.39 16.80
C LYS A 351 4.50 -14.22 16.42
N ILE A 352 3.56 -14.43 15.50
CA ILE A 352 2.69 -13.38 14.98
C ILE A 352 1.31 -13.50 15.64
N PRO A 353 0.72 -12.39 16.10
CA PRO A 353 -0.55 -12.40 16.84
C PRO A 353 -1.75 -12.55 15.88
N PHE A 354 -1.80 -13.63 15.11
CA PHE A 354 -2.96 -13.99 14.30
C PHE A 354 -4.16 -14.36 15.19
N SER A 355 -5.37 -14.05 14.74
CA SER A 355 -6.61 -14.48 15.37
C SER A 355 -6.65 -16.01 15.48
N GLU A 356 -7.07 -16.55 16.64
CA GLU A 356 -7.06 -18.00 16.89
C GLU A 356 -7.88 -18.81 15.87
N SER A 357 -8.96 -18.23 15.35
CA SER A 357 -9.83 -18.83 14.33
C SER A 357 -9.33 -18.63 12.89
N PHE A 358 -8.33 -17.77 12.64
CA PHE A 358 -7.84 -17.47 11.29
C PHE A 358 -7.44 -18.73 10.50
N PRO A 359 -6.70 -19.71 11.06
CA PRO A 359 -6.36 -20.94 10.34
C PRO A 359 -7.57 -21.74 9.86
N GLN A 360 -8.73 -21.61 10.50
CA GLN A 360 -9.96 -22.33 10.12
C GLN A 360 -10.60 -21.74 8.85
N HIS A 361 -10.34 -20.46 8.56
CA HIS A 361 -10.94 -19.74 7.45
C HIS A 361 -10.10 -19.73 6.17
N ILE A 362 -8.80 -20.02 6.27
CA ILE A 362 -7.89 -20.09 5.11
C ILE A 362 -7.73 -21.51 4.53
N ASN A 363 -8.13 -22.55 5.28
CA ASN A 363 -7.96 -23.94 4.86
C ASN A 363 -9.09 -24.43 3.92
N SER A 364 -8.70 -25.14 2.85
CA SER A 364 -9.50 -25.47 1.64
C SER A 364 -10.89 -26.11 1.83
N ALA A 365 -11.24 -26.64 3.01
CA ALA A 365 -12.54 -27.28 3.24
C ALA A 365 -13.71 -26.27 3.36
N ASN A 366 -13.44 -25.03 3.80
CA ASN A 366 -14.46 -23.98 4.04
C ASN A 366 -14.15 -22.67 3.30
N ALA A 367 -13.21 -22.68 2.36
CA ALA A 367 -12.64 -21.49 1.73
C ALA A 367 -13.62 -20.64 0.90
N SER A 368 -14.84 -21.08 0.62
CA SER A 368 -15.84 -20.28 -0.10
C SER A 368 -16.80 -19.51 0.81
N ILE A 369 -16.72 -19.71 2.13
CA ILE A 369 -17.66 -19.14 3.10
C ILE A 369 -16.99 -17.95 3.79
N CYS A 370 -17.62 -16.77 3.70
CA CYS A 370 -17.17 -15.58 4.42
C CYS A 370 -17.13 -15.87 5.93
N PRO A 371 -16.06 -15.49 6.65
CA PRO A 371 -16.03 -15.63 8.10
C PRO A 371 -17.28 -14.99 8.75
N PRO A 372 -17.75 -15.53 9.88
CA PRO A 372 -18.90 -14.97 10.58
C PRO A 372 -18.60 -13.56 11.11
N LEU A 373 -19.64 -12.77 11.38
CA LEU A 373 -19.49 -11.41 11.92
C LEU A 373 -18.67 -11.38 13.23
N GLU A 374 -18.72 -12.44 14.03
CA GLU A 374 -17.94 -12.57 15.27
C GLU A 374 -16.41 -12.58 15.03
N TYR A 375 -15.96 -13.13 13.88
CA TYR A 375 -14.55 -13.09 13.49
C TYR A 375 -14.09 -11.65 13.29
N PHE A 376 -14.83 -10.88 12.49
CA PHE A 376 -14.53 -9.46 12.25
C PHE A 376 -14.68 -8.61 13.52
N ALA A 377 -15.64 -8.93 14.40
CA ALA A 377 -15.80 -8.28 15.70
C ALA A 377 -14.58 -8.49 16.60
N THR A 378 -14.07 -9.71 16.67
CA THR A 378 -12.87 -10.04 17.44
C THR A 378 -11.65 -9.30 16.88
N LEU A 379 -11.52 -9.23 15.55
CA LEU A 379 -10.45 -8.50 14.89
C LEU A 379 -10.50 -7.00 15.21
N LEU A 380 -11.66 -6.35 15.06
CA LEU A 380 -11.84 -4.92 15.36
C LEU A 380 -11.62 -4.62 16.85
N LEU A 381 -12.05 -5.51 17.75
CA LEU A 381 -11.81 -5.36 19.19
C LEU A 381 -10.31 -5.45 19.51
N GLY A 382 -9.58 -6.36 18.84
CA GLY A 382 -8.13 -6.45 18.94
C GLY A 382 -7.45 -5.14 18.54
N LEU A 383 -7.91 -4.51 17.46
CA LEU A 383 -7.43 -3.19 17.03
C LEU A 383 -7.80 -2.09 18.03
N ALA A 384 -9.05 -2.04 18.48
CA ALA A 384 -9.49 -1.03 19.44
C ALA A 384 -8.69 -1.06 20.76
N ASN A 385 -8.34 -2.25 21.23
CA ASN A 385 -7.62 -2.43 22.50
C ASN A 385 -6.11 -2.15 22.41
N ASN A 386 -5.50 -2.34 21.24
CA ASN A 386 -4.04 -2.31 21.09
C ASN A 386 -3.51 -1.25 20.12
N VAL A 387 -4.37 -0.69 19.26
CA VAL A 387 -3.98 0.25 18.19
C VAL A 387 -4.55 1.64 18.43
N ILE A 388 -5.77 1.74 18.93
CA ILE A 388 -6.41 3.03 19.19
C ILE A 388 -5.98 3.55 20.56
N PRO A 389 -5.48 4.80 20.66
CA PRO A 389 -5.16 5.40 21.95
C PRO A 389 -6.41 5.42 22.86
N PRO A 390 -6.27 5.06 24.15
CA PRO A 390 -7.40 5.06 25.06
C PRO A 390 -7.95 6.47 25.21
N LEU A 391 -9.28 6.60 25.20
CA LEU A 391 -9.97 7.85 25.50
C LEU A 391 -9.69 8.21 26.97
N SER A 392 -8.86 9.22 27.23
CA SER A 392 -8.54 9.65 28.58
C SER A 392 -9.80 10.16 29.31
N SER A 393 -10.29 9.39 30.27
CA SER A 393 -11.26 9.89 31.25
C SER A 393 -10.53 10.71 32.33
N SER A 394 -10.13 11.94 32.03
CA SER A 394 -9.80 12.92 33.07
C SER A 394 -10.97 13.86 33.30
N SER A 395 -11.97 13.39 34.05
CA SER A 395 -12.98 14.26 34.67
C SER A 395 -12.99 14.05 36.18
N LYS A 396 -11.95 14.55 36.85
CA LYS A 396 -12.09 15.05 38.22
C LYS A 396 -11.73 16.53 38.18
N LEU A 397 -12.76 17.37 38.09
CA LEU A 397 -12.69 18.76 38.56
C LEU A 397 -12.23 18.72 40.01
N GLY A 398 -11.06 19.30 40.30
CA GLY A 398 -10.61 19.51 41.68
C GLY A 398 -11.24 20.76 42.28
N PRO A 399 -11.22 20.91 43.61
CA PRO A 399 -10.96 22.20 44.23
C PRO A 399 -9.47 22.31 44.60
N ALA A 400 -8.98 23.54 44.53
CA ALA A 400 -7.61 23.96 44.77
C ALA A 400 -7.01 23.46 46.11
N GLY A 401 -5.70 23.22 46.12
CA GLY A 401 -4.94 23.03 47.36
C GLY A 401 -3.60 22.33 47.17
N ASP A 402 -2.56 23.16 47.07
CA ASP A 402 -1.15 22.95 47.47
C ASP A 402 -0.25 21.87 46.83
N ALA A 403 0.95 22.37 46.51
CA ALA A 403 2.08 21.66 45.95
C ALA A 403 2.73 20.70 46.97
N ALA A 404 3.14 19.51 46.51
CA ALA A 404 4.49 18.97 46.68
C ALA A 404 4.63 17.54 46.12
N ASN A 405 5.82 17.28 45.58
CA ASN A 405 6.35 16.03 45.06
C ASN A 405 5.97 14.75 45.83
N THR A 406 5.54 13.72 45.10
CA THR A 406 6.13 12.37 45.20
C THR A 406 5.64 11.48 44.05
N ALA A 407 6.56 11.08 43.19
CA ALA A 407 6.37 10.00 42.23
C ALA A 407 6.20 8.68 43.00
N SER A 408 4.96 8.19 43.08
CA SER A 408 4.64 6.87 43.61
C SER A 408 3.58 6.22 42.74
N ARG A 409 4.04 5.25 41.96
CA ARG A 409 3.33 4.08 41.42
C ARG A 409 1.88 3.92 41.91
N LEU A 410 0.91 4.05 41.00
CA LEU A 410 -0.33 3.30 41.09
C LEU A 410 -0.46 2.38 39.86
N ASN A 411 -0.18 1.11 40.11
CA ASN A 411 -0.51 -0.01 39.22
C ASN A 411 -2.03 -0.12 39.10
N ASN A 412 -2.59 0.12 37.91
CA ASN A 412 -3.83 -0.53 37.54
C ASN A 412 -3.48 -1.94 37.05
N LYS A 413 -3.96 -2.94 37.81
CA LYS A 413 -3.85 -4.36 37.45
C LYS A 413 -4.48 -4.57 36.08
N ALA A 414 -3.63 -4.77 35.07
CA ALA A 414 -4.01 -5.49 33.88
C ALA A 414 -4.54 -6.87 34.30
N THR A 415 -5.75 -7.19 33.89
CA THR A 415 -6.29 -8.54 33.94
C THR A 415 -5.29 -9.46 33.25
N THR A 416 -4.78 -10.42 34.01
CA THR A 416 -3.92 -11.51 33.57
C THR A 416 -4.55 -12.23 32.38
N GLN A 417 -4.08 -11.91 31.17
CA GLN A 417 -4.11 -12.88 30.07
C GLN A 417 -2.97 -13.87 30.32
N THR A 418 -3.36 -15.12 30.57
CA THR A 418 -2.45 -16.25 30.63
C THR A 418 -1.84 -16.49 29.27
N GLY A 419 -0.52 -16.25 29.15
CA GLY A 419 0.33 -16.89 28.16
C GLY A 419 0.69 -16.07 26.93
N GLN A 420 1.40 -14.96 27.08
CA GLN A 420 2.41 -14.53 26.10
C GLN A 420 3.43 -13.64 26.83
N SER A 421 4.68 -14.10 26.89
CA SER A 421 5.78 -13.35 27.49
C SER A 421 6.03 -12.10 26.66
N ASN A 422 5.68 -10.91 27.17
CA ASN A 422 6.18 -9.67 26.63
C ASN A 422 7.72 -9.75 26.61
N PRO A 423 8.39 -9.56 25.45
CA PRO A 423 9.84 -9.51 25.41
C PRO A 423 10.31 -8.35 26.28
N SER A 424 11.39 -8.58 27.04
CA SER A 424 12.01 -7.56 27.89
C SER A 424 12.39 -6.33 27.05
N ASP A 425 12.38 -5.13 27.64
CA ASP A 425 12.59 -3.87 26.90
C ASP A 425 13.87 -3.83 26.04
N GLY A 426 14.90 -4.62 26.38
CA GLY A 426 16.13 -4.75 25.59
C GLY A 426 16.02 -5.59 24.30
N GLN A 427 14.98 -6.40 24.13
CA GLN A 427 14.77 -7.24 22.94
C GLN A 427 13.96 -6.55 21.84
N LYS A 428 13.28 -5.43 22.14
CA LYS A 428 12.45 -4.68 21.18
C LYS A 428 13.28 -4.05 20.05
N ALA A 429 14.49 -3.58 20.34
CA ALA A 429 15.41 -2.92 19.40
C ALA A 429 15.96 -3.81 18.26
N PHE A 430 15.52 -5.06 18.14
CA PHE A 430 16.03 -5.99 17.11
C PHE A 430 14.93 -6.59 16.23
N TYR A 431 13.67 -6.38 16.56
CA TYR A 431 12.58 -6.68 15.63
C TYR A 431 12.56 -5.59 14.54
N GLN A 432 11.97 -5.84 13.37
CA GLN A 432 11.73 -4.76 12.40
C GLN A 432 10.84 -3.63 12.99
N ILE A 433 10.22 -3.94 14.11
CA ILE A 433 9.12 -3.25 14.76
C ILE A 433 9.59 -2.94 16.20
N GLN A 434 10.28 -1.81 16.42
CA GLN A 434 11.19 -1.59 17.58
C GLN A 434 10.69 -0.70 18.74
N ASP A 435 9.63 0.05 18.54
CA ASP A 435 9.07 1.08 19.44
C ASP A 435 7.72 0.64 20.08
N PRO A 436 7.23 1.29 21.16
CA PRO A 436 5.87 1.07 21.67
C PRO A 436 4.74 1.35 20.66
N GLY A 437 5.00 2.09 19.57
CA GLY A 437 4.09 2.24 18.41
C GLY A 437 4.10 1.04 17.45
N THR A 438 4.98 0.08 17.66
CA THR A 438 5.28 -0.97 16.68
C THR A 438 4.64 -2.30 17.07
N TYR A 439 4.41 -2.62 18.35
CA TYR A 439 3.46 -3.69 18.67
C TYR A 439 2.06 -3.37 18.14
N THR A 440 1.64 -2.11 18.28
CA THR A 440 0.45 -1.55 17.63
C THR A 440 0.48 -1.73 16.11
N GLN A 441 1.58 -1.36 15.44
CA GLN A 441 1.73 -1.55 13.99
C GLN A 441 1.75 -3.03 13.57
N LEU A 442 2.37 -3.92 14.35
CA LEU A 442 2.36 -5.36 14.14
C LEU A 442 0.93 -5.90 14.16
N ILE A 443 0.12 -5.50 15.15
CA ILE A 443 -1.27 -5.92 15.24
C ILE A 443 -2.07 -5.39 14.04
N LEU A 444 -1.89 -4.12 13.68
CA LEU A 444 -2.58 -3.53 12.53
C LEU A 444 -2.21 -4.25 11.22
N GLU A 445 -0.92 -4.44 10.95
CA GLU A 445 -0.46 -5.11 9.74
C GLU A 445 -0.78 -6.61 9.75
N THR A 446 -0.85 -7.27 10.91
CA THR A 446 -1.33 -8.64 11.03
C THR A 446 -2.81 -8.74 10.65
N ALA A 447 -3.65 -7.81 11.12
CA ALA A 447 -5.05 -7.74 10.72
C ALA A 447 -5.21 -7.51 9.21
N VAL A 448 -4.34 -6.68 8.61
CA VAL A 448 -4.30 -6.49 7.15
C VAL A 448 -3.93 -7.79 6.44
N ILE A 449 -2.88 -8.48 6.88
CA ILE A 449 -2.48 -9.79 6.32
C ILE A 449 -3.63 -10.79 6.42
N GLU A 450 -4.34 -10.86 7.55
CA GLU A 450 -5.49 -11.75 7.72
C GLU A 450 -6.55 -11.47 6.67
N ILE A 451 -7.02 -10.22 6.56
CA ILE A 451 -8.07 -9.82 5.62
C ILE A 451 -7.65 -10.11 4.16
N LEU A 452 -6.42 -9.78 3.78
CA LEU A 452 -5.92 -10.01 2.43
C LEU A 452 -5.74 -11.48 2.09
N SER A 453 -5.62 -12.34 3.09
CA SER A 453 -5.44 -13.78 2.92
C SER A 453 -6.75 -14.55 2.87
N LEU A 454 -7.88 -13.93 3.23
CA LEU A 454 -9.16 -14.61 3.22
C LEU A 454 -9.56 -14.96 1.77
N PRO A 455 -10.06 -16.18 1.52
CA PRO A 455 -10.50 -16.62 0.20
C PRO A 455 -11.88 -16.07 -0.20
N VAL A 456 -12.16 -14.80 0.10
CA VAL A 456 -13.42 -14.13 -0.20
C VAL A 456 -13.21 -12.77 -0.87
N SER A 457 -14.25 -12.27 -1.53
CA SER A 457 -14.20 -10.98 -2.23
C SER A 457 -14.13 -9.79 -1.26
N ALA A 458 -13.49 -8.71 -1.70
CA ALA A 458 -13.49 -7.44 -0.98
C ALA A 458 -14.92 -6.95 -0.64
N SER A 459 -15.89 -7.16 -1.54
CA SER A 459 -17.29 -6.80 -1.30
C SER A 459 -17.91 -7.53 -0.12
N GLN A 460 -17.60 -8.82 0.06
CA GLN A 460 -18.13 -9.61 1.18
C GLN A 460 -17.52 -9.13 2.50
N VAL A 461 -16.20 -8.93 2.54
CA VAL A 461 -15.50 -8.42 3.73
C VAL A 461 -16.04 -7.03 4.13
N VAL A 462 -16.12 -6.12 3.16
CA VAL A 462 -16.62 -4.76 3.41
C VAL A 462 -18.07 -4.78 3.87
N SER A 463 -18.94 -5.59 3.24
CA SER A 463 -20.33 -5.70 3.68
C SER A 463 -20.44 -6.22 5.12
N SER A 464 -19.65 -7.23 5.51
CA SER A 464 -19.62 -7.71 6.90
C SER A 464 -19.16 -6.63 7.88
N LEU A 465 -18.10 -5.89 7.56
CA LEU A 465 -17.59 -4.79 8.39
C LEU A 465 -18.61 -3.65 8.53
N VAL A 466 -19.23 -3.22 7.43
CA VAL A 466 -20.26 -2.16 7.43
C VAL A 466 -21.51 -2.63 8.18
N GLN A 467 -21.95 -3.88 7.99
CA GLN A 467 -23.09 -4.44 8.72
C GLN A 467 -22.87 -4.41 10.23
N MET A 468 -21.66 -4.70 10.70
CA MET A 468 -21.34 -4.58 12.12
C MET A 468 -21.42 -3.13 12.60
N VAL A 469 -20.83 -2.19 11.87
CA VAL A 469 -20.86 -0.75 12.20
C VAL A 469 -22.30 -0.22 12.28
N VAL A 470 -23.16 -0.63 11.34
CA VAL A 470 -24.57 -0.23 11.31
C VAL A 470 -25.33 -0.70 12.56
N HIS A 471 -25.09 -1.93 13.03
CA HIS A 471 -25.83 -2.54 14.13
C HIS A 471 -25.08 -2.54 15.48
N ILE A 472 -24.01 -1.77 15.60
CA ILE A 472 -23.05 -1.91 16.69
C ILE A 472 -23.66 -1.61 18.06
N GLN A 473 -24.38 -0.50 18.18
CA GLN A 473 -24.96 -0.05 19.44
C GLN A 473 -26.13 -0.92 19.92
N PRO A 474 -27.12 -1.30 19.08
CA PRO A 474 -28.15 -2.27 19.46
C PRO A 474 -27.57 -3.59 19.95
N THR A 475 -26.54 -4.09 19.26
CA THR A 475 -25.90 -5.37 19.59
C THR A 475 -25.17 -5.31 20.94
N LEU A 476 -24.52 -4.18 21.24
CA LEU A 476 -23.85 -3.94 22.51
C LEU A 476 -24.85 -3.75 23.65
N VAL A 477 -25.94 -3.01 23.44
CA VAL A 477 -26.97 -2.78 24.47
C VAL A 477 -27.69 -4.09 24.84
N GLN A 478 -28.10 -4.90 23.85
CA GLN A 478 -28.72 -6.21 24.08
C GLN A 478 -27.84 -7.18 24.87
N SER A 479 -26.51 -7.06 24.72
CA SER A 479 -25.55 -7.90 25.45
C SER A 479 -25.43 -7.58 26.94
N SER A 480 -25.78 -6.35 27.32
CA SER A 480 -25.60 -5.82 28.68
C SER A 480 -26.79 -6.08 29.61
N ASN A 481 -28.00 -6.25 29.06
CA ASN A 481 -29.23 -6.48 29.81
C ASN A 481 -30.09 -7.60 29.18
N PRO A 482 -30.03 -8.85 29.66
CA PRO A 482 -30.89 -9.93 29.17
C PRO A 482 -32.36 -9.82 29.65
N SER A 483 -32.68 -8.84 30.50
CA SER A 483 -34.03 -8.64 31.05
C SER A 483 -34.25 -7.18 31.47
N GLY A 484 -35.05 -6.41 30.72
CA GLY A 484 -35.50 -5.08 31.13
C GLY A 484 -36.21 -4.30 30.03
N ALA A 485 -37.48 -3.95 30.25
CA ALA A 485 -38.30 -3.13 29.36
C ALA A 485 -37.69 -1.74 29.14
N SER A 486 -37.58 -1.31 27.87
CA SER A 486 -37.13 0.02 27.50
C SER A 486 -38.27 1.04 27.62
N GLN A 487 -38.04 2.15 28.31
CA GLN A 487 -38.88 3.35 28.21
C GLN A 487 -38.58 4.03 26.86
N GLY A 488 -39.57 4.05 25.97
CA GLY A 488 -39.47 4.69 24.66
C GLY A 488 -39.66 6.21 24.73
N SER A 489 -38.69 6.95 24.18
CA SER A 489 -38.84 8.35 23.77
C SER A 489 -39.52 8.41 22.40
N GLY A 490 -40.58 9.21 22.26
CA GLY A 490 -41.41 9.34 21.06
C GLY A 490 -40.78 10.14 19.90
N LEU A 491 -39.48 9.97 19.66
CA LEU A 491 -38.76 10.54 18.52
C LEU A 491 -38.38 9.43 17.52
N PRO A 492 -38.15 9.74 16.22
CA PRO A 492 -37.93 8.73 15.20
C PRO A 492 -36.56 8.07 15.38
N THR A 493 -36.48 7.11 16.29
CA THR A 493 -35.38 6.14 16.33
C THR A 493 -35.61 5.16 15.17
N SER A 494 -34.62 4.99 14.31
CA SER A 494 -34.67 3.87 13.37
C SER A 494 -34.57 2.58 14.19
N PRO A 495 -35.48 1.61 14.02
CA PRO A 495 -35.34 0.35 14.71
C PRO A 495 -34.17 -0.39 14.05
N SER A 496 -33.11 -0.62 14.81
CA SER A 496 -32.37 -1.85 14.63
C SER A 496 -33.25 -2.97 15.16
N GLY A 497 -34.12 -3.50 14.30
CA GLY A 497 -34.96 -4.68 14.54
C GLY A 497 -35.59 -4.78 15.93
N GLY A 498 -36.66 -4.03 16.19
CA GLY A 498 -37.43 -4.22 17.43
C GLY A 498 -38.41 -3.08 17.71
N SER A 499 -39.61 -3.17 17.16
CA SER A 499 -40.76 -2.47 17.70
C SER A 499 -41.92 -3.46 17.72
N THR A 500 -42.28 -3.88 18.94
CA THR A 500 -43.60 -4.41 19.27
C THR A 500 -44.56 -3.23 19.26
N ASP A 501 -45.38 -3.11 18.20
CA ASP A 501 -46.80 -2.75 18.30
C ASP A 501 -47.50 -2.89 16.94
N SER A 502 -48.17 -4.03 16.81
CA SER A 502 -49.29 -4.46 15.96
C SER A 502 -49.82 -3.55 14.84
N PHE A 503 -49.85 -4.06 13.60
CA PHE A 503 -51.03 -4.72 12.97
C PHE A 503 -50.70 -5.20 11.53
N GLY A 504 -50.84 -6.51 11.28
CA GLY A 504 -51.24 -7.05 9.97
C GLY A 504 -50.17 -7.51 8.95
N ALA A 505 -50.05 -8.84 8.85
CA ALA A 505 -49.74 -9.64 7.64
C ALA A 505 -48.31 -9.68 7.03
N THR A 506 -47.62 -10.80 7.34
CA THR A 506 -46.75 -11.60 6.45
C THR A 506 -45.66 -10.86 5.65
N ARG A 507 -44.50 -10.66 6.28
CA ARG A 507 -43.20 -10.70 5.61
C ARG A 507 -42.21 -11.51 6.45
N THR A 508 -41.60 -12.52 5.82
CA THR A 508 -40.60 -13.42 6.39
C THR A 508 -39.39 -12.64 6.90
N ALA A 509 -39.17 -12.67 8.22
CA ALA A 509 -37.97 -12.16 8.84
C ALA A 509 -36.78 -13.06 8.50
N SER A 510 -35.75 -12.52 7.84
CA SER A 510 -34.42 -13.15 7.82
C SER A 510 -33.74 -12.85 9.14
N SER A 511 -33.84 -13.78 10.09
CA SER A 511 -33.09 -13.76 11.34
C SER A 511 -31.58 -13.70 11.05
N ALA A 512 -30.92 -12.59 11.41
CA ALA A 512 -29.47 -12.59 11.53
C ALA A 512 -29.10 -13.63 12.60
N SER A 513 -28.36 -14.68 12.23
CA SER A 513 -27.90 -15.69 13.18
C SER A 513 -27.02 -15.00 14.24
N GLY A 514 -27.43 -15.14 15.50
CA GLY A 514 -26.99 -14.32 16.62
C GLY A 514 -25.49 -14.35 16.89
N MET A 515 -24.92 -13.16 17.03
CA MET A 515 -23.61 -12.92 17.65
C MET A 515 -23.77 -13.16 19.16
N ASN A 516 -22.92 -14.01 19.77
CA ASN A 516 -22.98 -14.30 21.20
C ASN A 516 -22.37 -13.13 22.01
N SER A 517 -23.12 -12.03 22.10
CA SER A 517 -22.62 -10.68 22.42
C SER A 517 -22.26 -10.45 23.89
N SER A 518 -22.72 -11.29 24.81
CA SER A 518 -22.48 -11.16 26.27
C SER A 518 -21.00 -11.29 26.67
N ASN A 519 -20.19 -12.01 25.89
CA ASN A 519 -18.74 -12.13 26.10
C ASN A 519 -17.93 -10.94 25.58
N PHE A 520 -18.51 -10.11 24.71
CA PHE A 520 -17.81 -9.08 23.94
C PHE A 520 -17.55 -7.80 24.76
N VAL A 521 -18.55 -7.34 25.51
CA VAL A 521 -18.43 -6.14 26.38
C VAL A 521 -17.55 -6.40 27.59
N TRP A 522 -17.72 -7.57 28.24
CA TRP A 522 -16.98 -7.95 29.45
C TRP A 522 -15.46 -8.05 29.26
N ARG A 523 -14.99 -8.41 28.05
CA ARG A 523 -13.56 -8.54 27.73
C ARG A 523 -12.89 -7.20 27.39
N SER A 524 -13.66 -6.16 27.08
CA SER A 524 -13.15 -4.89 26.57
C SER A 524 -12.73 -3.88 27.66
N GLY A 525 -13.37 -3.93 28.84
CA GLY A 525 -13.16 -2.93 29.89
C GLY A 525 -13.77 -1.55 29.61
N TYR A 526 -14.43 -1.35 28.46
CA TYR A 526 -15.09 -0.09 28.07
C TYR A 526 -16.61 -0.13 28.31
N THR A 527 -17.24 1.05 28.41
CA THR A 527 -18.71 1.13 28.34
C THR A 527 -19.19 0.79 26.93
N CYS A 528 -20.43 0.29 26.79
CA CYS A 528 -21.01 -0.03 25.48
C CYS A 528 -20.96 1.18 24.52
N GLN A 529 -21.14 2.39 25.04
CA GLN A 529 -21.12 3.64 24.28
C GLN A 529 -19.71 3.98 23.79
N GLN A 530 -18.70 3.93 24.67
CA GLN A 530 -17.30 4.17 24.28
C GLN A 530 -16.82 3.14 23.26
N LEU A 531 -17.17 1.86 23.48
CA LEU A 531 -16.77 0.77 22.60
C LEU A 531 -17.32 0.93 21.18
N SER A 532 -18.54 1.45 21.02
CA SER A 532 -19.14 1.69 19.70
C SER A 532 -18.29 2.63 18.83
N CYS A 533 -17.86 3.77 19.39
CA CYS A 533 -17.04 4.75 18.68
C CYS A 533 -15.63 4.20 18.37
N LEU A 534 -15.03 3.48 19.31
CA LEU A 534 -13.71 2.85 19.13
C LEU A 534 -13.74 1.80 18.01
N LEU A 535 -14.80 1.00 17.91
CA LEU A 535 -14.91 -0.01 16.86
C LEU A 535 -15.17 0.61 15.47
N ILE A 536 -15.94 1.71 15.40
CA ILE A 536 -16.08 2.49 14.15
C ILE A 536 -14.70 3.04 13.73
N GLN A 537 -13.95 3.59 14.68
CA GLN A 537 -12.61 4.10 14.41
C GLN A 537 -11.63 3.00 13.98
N ALA A 538 -11.69 1.83 14.61
CA ALA A 538 -10.87 0.66 14.26
C ALA A 538 -11.18 0.17 12.85
N CYS A 539 -12.48 0.14 12.49
CA CYS A 539 -12.94 -0.25 11.18
C CYS A 539 -12.47 0.72 10.10
N GLY A 540 -12.60 2.03 10.32
CA GLY A 540 -12.12 3.05 9.39
C GLY A 540 -10.61 3.01 9.20
N LEU A 541 -9.85 2.82 10.28
CA LEU A 541 -8.40 2.64 10.23
C LEU A 541 -8.00 1.38 9.45
N LEU A 542 -8.61 0.23 9.75
CA LEU A 542 -8.33 -1.03 9.06
C LEU A 542 -8.61 -0.91 7.55
N LEU A 543 -9.78 -0.38 7.18
CA LEU A 543 -10.17 -0.20 5.78
C LEU A 543 -9.19 0.71 5.03
N ALA A 544 -8.62 1.73 5.69
CA ALA A 544 -7.63 2.63 5.10
C ALA A 544 -6.26 1.98 4.86
N GLN A 545 -5.97 0.82 5.47
CA GLN A 545 -4.74 0.06 5.24
C GLN A 545 -4.86 -0.98 4.11
N LEU A 546 -6.07 -1.15 3.56
CA LEU A 546 -6.35 -2.15 2.52
C LEU A 546 -6.22 -1.54 1.11
N PRO A 547 -6.05 -2.38 0.07
CA PRO A 547 -5.98 -1.94 -1.32
C PRO A 547 -7.23 -1.14 -1.78
N PRO A 548 -7.10 -0.26 -2.79
CA PRO A 548 -8.19 0.56 -3.31
C PRO A 548 -9.46 -0.20 -3.72
N GLU A 549 -9.35 -1.48 -4.07
CA GLU A 549 -10.47 -2.37 -4.33
C GLU A 549 -11.47 -2.39 -3.17
N PHE A 550 -10.98 -2.41 -1.91
CA PHE A 550 -11.83 -2.34 -0.72
C PHE A 550 -12.48 -0.96 -0.55
N HIS A 551 -11.78 0.11 -0.93
CA HIS A 551 -12.31 1.49 -0.83
C HIS A 551 -13.50 1.68 -1.77
N VAL A 552 -13.41 1.18 -3.00
CA VAL A 552 -14.53 1.21 -3.96
C VAL A 552 -15.74 0.47 -3.40
N GLN A 553 -15.53 -0.71 -2.81
CA GLN A 553 -16.61 -1.47 -2.18
C GLN A 553 -17.20 -0.74 -0.97
N LEU A 554 -16.38 -0.04 -0.18
CA LEU A 554 -16.85 0.78 0.94
C LEU A 554 -17.78 1.89 0.47
N TYR A 555 -17.43 2.58 -0.63
CA TYR A 555 -18.28 3.63 -1.18
C TYR A 555 -19.61 3.08 -1.71
N ILE A 556 -19.59 1.93 -2.37
CA ILE A 556 -20.80 1.26 -2.85
C ILE A 556 -21.70 0.88 -1.68
N GLU A 557 -21.14 0.23 -0.66
CA GLU A 557 -21.90 -0.29 0.48
C GLU A 557 -22.42 0.84 1.37
N ALA A 558 -21.62 1.87 1.62
CA ALA A 558 -22.05 3.07 2.35
C ALA A 558 -23.20 3.77 1.62
N ALA A 559 -23.11 3.94 0.30
CA ALA A 559 -24.19 4.52 -0.50
C ALA A 559 -25.46 3.65 -0.46
N ARG A 560 -25.32 2.32 -0.49
CA ARG A 560 -26.44 1.38 -0.34
C ARG A 560 -27.16 1.59 0.99
N VAL A 561 -26.43 1.59 2.11
CA VAL A 561 -27.01 1.79 3.45
C VAL A 561 -27.74 3.13 3.56
N ILE A 562 -27.17 4.20 3.01
CA ILE A 562 -27.80 5.53 3.00
C ILE A 562 -29.09 5.50 2.17
N LYS A 563 -29.05 4.94 0.95
CA LYS A 563 -30.20 4.90 0.04
C LYS A 563 -31.34 4.00 0.51
N GLU A 564 -31.02 2.88 1.14
CA GLU A 564 -32.01 1.91 1.63
C GLU A 564 -32.61 2.29 2.98
N CYS A 565 -32.18 3.41 3.57
CA CYS A 565 -32.74 3.85 4.83
C CYS A 565 -34.24 4.15 4.68
N TRP A 566 -35.05 3.46 5.47
CA TRP A 566 -36.51 3.42 5.30
C TRP A 566 -37.17 4.80 5.34
N TRP A 567 -36.67 5.73 6.15
CA TRP A 567 -37.23 7.07 6.24
C TRP A 567 -36.79 8.01 5.11
N LEU A 568 -35.75 7.66 4.34
CA LEU A 568 -35.41 8.34 3.09
C LEU A 568 -36.23 7.80 1.90
N THR A 569 -36.75 6.57 2.00
CA THR A 569 -37.52 5.90 0.95
C THR A 569 -39.03 5.98 1.15
N ASP A 570 -39.49 6.39 2.33
CA ASP A 570 -40.90 6.59 2.66
C ASP A 570 -41.44 7.90 2.07
N GLY A 571 -42.02 7.81 0.87
CA GLY A 571 -42.62 8.94 0.15
C GLY A 571 -43.86 9.55 0.81
N LYS A 572 -44.27 9.08 1.99
CA LYS A 572 -45.41 9.63 2.76
C LYS A 572 -45.00 10.71 3.76
N ARG A 573 -43.70 10.88 4.03
CA ARG A 573 -43.20 11.83 5.02
C ARG A 573 -43.19 13.26 4.48
N SER A 574 -43.48 14.21 5.35
CA SER A 574 -43.31 15.63 5.05
C SER A 574 -41.82 16.00 4.97
N ALA A 575 -41.52 17.09 4.25
CA ALA A 575 -40.15 17.61 4.15
C ALA A 575 -39.54 17.95 5.52
N CYS A 576 -40.34 18.50 6.44
CA CYS A 576 -39.93 18.87 7.79
C CYS A 576 -39.59 17.65 8.68
N GLU A 577 -40.34 16.56 8.57
CA GLU A 577 -40.02 15.31 9.27
C GLU A 577 -38.73 14.67 8.76
N LEU A 578 -38.50 14.76 7.44
CA LEU A 578 -37.28 14.26 6.82
C LEU A 578 -36.05 15.06 7.27
N GLU A 579 -36.19 16.38 7.32
CA GLU A 579 -35.16 17.29 7.80
C GLU A 579 -34.80 17.02 9.27
N SER A 580 -35.80 16.89 10.14
CA SER A 580 -35.59 16.57 11.55
C SER A 580 -34.87 15.23 11.73
N ALA A 581 -35.23 14.22 10.91
CA ALA A 581 -34.58 12.92 10.92
C ALA A 581 -33.11 12.98 10.48
N VAL A 582 -32.78 13.77 9.44
CA VAL A 582 -31.39 13.96 9.00
C VAL A 582 -30.56 14.69 10.06
N SER A 583 -31.08 15.79 10.60
CA SER A 583 -30.38 16.58 11.62
C SER A 583 -30.05 15.73 12.86
N TYR A 584 -30.97 14.85 13.23
CA TYR A 584 -30.76 13.89 14.31
C TYR A 584 -29.77 12.77 13.93
N ALA A 585 -29.89 12.21 12.72
CA ALA A 585 -29.01 11.14 12.25
C ALA A 585 -27.54 11.56 12.13
N LEU A 586 -27.28 12.85 11.88
CA LEU A 586 -25.95 13.43 11.68
C LEU A 586 -25.37 14.09 12.94
N LEU A 587 -25.98 13.87 14.11
CA LEU A 587 -25.43 14.26 15.41
C LEU A 587 -24.02 13.70 15.61
N ASP A 588 -23.27 14.33 16.52
CA ASP A 588 -21.95 13.85 16.90
C ASP A 588 -22.02 12.37 17.33
N PRO A 589 -21.19 11.47 16.77
CA PRO A 589 -21.30 10.04 17.04
C PRO A 589 -21.01 9.68 18.50
N THR A 590 -20.22 10.48 19.23
CA THR A 590 -19.95 10.24 20.65
C THR A 590 -21.15 10.62 21.50
N TRP A 591 -21.84 11.72 21.17
CA TRP A 591 -23.08 12.11 21.84
C TRP A 591 -24.21 11.14 21.49
N ALA A 592 -24.33 10.76 20.23
CA ALA A 592 -25.32 9.79 19.79
C ALA A 592 -25.12 8.42 20.44
N ALA A 593 -23.85 8.03 20.63
CA ALA A 593 -23.49 6.83 21.37
C ALA A 593 -23.92 6.92 22.84
N GLN A 594 -23.64 8.05 23.51
CA GLN A 594 -23.98 8.30 24.92
C GLN A 594 -25.48 8.26 25.18
N ASP A 595 -26.27 8.88 24.32
CA ASP A 595 -27.72 9.03 24.50
C ASP A 595 -28.54 7.86 23.91
N ASN A 596 -27.88 6.83 23.38
CA ASN A 596 -28.52 5.71 22.68
C ASN A 596 -29.37 6.12 21.47
N THR A 597 -28.87 7.11 20.72
CA THR A 597 -29.56 7.73 19.59
C THR A 597 -28.87 7.49 18.25
N SER A 598 -27.78 6.70 18.20
CA SER A 598 -27.04 6.49 16.96
C SER A 598 -27.90 5.79 15.90
N THR A 599 -27.71 6.23 14.67
CA THR A 599 -28.43 5.74 13.50
C THR A 599 -27.46 5.04 12.55
N ALA A 600 -28.01 4.19 11.67
CA ALA A 600 -27.23 3.56 10.59
C ALA A 600 -26.48 4.60 9.74
N ILE A 601 -27.13 5.71 9.38
CA ILE A 601 -26.53 6.79 8.59
C ILE A 601 -25.42 7.48 9.39
N GLY A 602 -25.68 7.85 10.65
CA GLY A 602 -24.68 8.48 11.52
C GLY A 602 -23.42 7.63 11.68
N ASN A 603 -23.59 6.32 11.90
CA ASN A 603 -22.48 5.37 12.04
C ASN A 603 -21.69 5.22 10.74
N VAL A 604 -22.36 5.15 9.57
CA VAL A 604 -21.69 5.07 8.27
C VAL A 604 -20.96 6.37 7.93
N VAL A 605 -21.53 7.53 8.24
CA VAL A 605 -20.84 8.83 8.06
C VAL A 605 -19.61 8.91 8.95
N ALA A 606 -19.71 8.50 10.22
CA ALA A 606 -18.58 8.43 11.14
C ALA A 606 -17.49 7.44 10.66
N LEU A 607 -17.89 6.30 10.10
CA LEU A 607 -16.97 5.34 9.47
C LEU A 607 -16.22 5.98 8.30
N LEU A 608 -16.93 6.66 7.39
CA LEU A 608 -16.31 7.35 6.25
C LEU A 608 -15.34 8.44 6.72
N HIS A 609 -15.69 9.21 7.75
CA HIS A 609 -14.78 10.20 8.33
C HIS A 609 -13.53 9.56 8.94
N SER A 610 -13.70 8.50 9.74
CA SER A 610 -12.56 7.76 10.29
C SER A 610 -11.66 7.21 9.19
N PHE A 611 -12.25 6.64 8.14
CA PHE A 611 -11.53 6.14 6.97
C PHE A 611 -10.78 7.27 6.24
N PHE A 612 -11.45 8.37 5.91
CA PHE A 612 -10.84 9.52 5.23
C PHE A 612 -9.71 10.16 6.03
N CYS A 613 -9.78 10.20 7.35
CA CYS A 613 -8.69 10.71 8.19
C CYS A 613 -7.41 9.89 8.10
N ASN A 614 -7.51 8.60 7.76
CA ASN A 614 -6.38 7.66 7.72
C ASN A 614 -5.85 7.39 6.31
N LEU A 615 -6.55 7.83 5.25
CA LEU A 615 -6.07 7.66 3.88
C LEU A 615 -4.82 8.51 3.60
N PRO A 616 -3.86 8.08 2.77
CA PRO A 616 -2.81 8.93 2.22
C PRO A 616 -3.38 9.95 1.21
N GLN A 617 -2.68 11.07 0.99
CA GLN A 617 -3.13 12.14 0.09
C GLN A 617 -3.45 11.65 -1.33
N GLU A 618 -2.64 10.76 -1.88
CA GLU A 618 -2.85 10.18 -3.21
C GLU A 618 -4.21 9.47 -3.33
N TRP A 619 -4.63 8.73 -2.31
CA TRP A 619 -5.87 7.94 -2.36
C TRP A 619 -7.13 8.76 -2.10
N LEU A 620 -6.99 9.98 -1.58
CA LEU A 620 -8.12 10.90 -1.41
C LEU A 620 -8.78 11.27 -2.74
N GLU A 621 -8.07 11.15 -3.87
CA GLU A 621 -8.68 11.36 -5.18
C GLU A 621 -9.90 10.43 -5.39
N GLY A 622 -9.87 9.20 -4.89
CA GLY A 622 -10.97 8.24 -5.05
C GLY A 622 -12.23 8.57 -4.26
N SER A 623 -12.17 9.48 -3.27
CA SER A 623 -13.28 9.80 -2.37
C SER A 623 -14.55 10.27 -3.09
N HIS A 624 -14.41 10.93 -4.24
CA HIS A 624 -15.56 11.42 -5.04
C HIS A 624 -16.52 10.31 -5.51
N LEU A 625 -16.08 9.05 -5.52
CA LEU A 625 -16.91 7.91 -5.92
C LEU A 625 -18.15 7.75 -5.02
N ILE A 626 -18.08 8.13 -3.74
CA ILE A 626 -19.26 8.09 -2.84
C ILE A 626 -20.40 8.97 -3.39
N ILE A 627 -20.08 10.16 -3.89
CA ILE A 627 -21.07 11.08 -4.47
C ILE A 627 -21.68 10.45 -5.73
N LYS A 628 -20.85 9.83 -6.58
CA LYS A 628 -21.31 9.13 -7.78
C LYS A 628 -22.29 8.01 -7.43
N HIS A 629 -22.00 7.23 -6.39
CA HIS A 629 -22.87 6.14 -5.94
C HIS A 629 -24.12 6.63 -5.22
N LEU A 630 -24.10 7.82 -4.62
CA LEU A 630 -25.29 8.44 -4.01
C LEU A 630 -26.26 9.04 -5.03
N ARG A 631 -25.80 9.38 -6.24
CA ARG A 631 -26.67 9.91 -7.31
C ARG A 631 -27.74 8.90 -7.77
N PRO A 632 -28.92 9.37 -8.25
CA PRO A 632 -29.34 10.78 -8.30
C PRO A 632 -29.64 11.34 -6.90
N VAL A 633 -29.28 12.61 -6.67
CA VAL A 633 -29.57 13.33 -5.42
C VAL A 633 -30.70 14.31 -5.70
N THR A 634 -31.85 14.13 -5.07
CA THR A 634 -33.08 14.87 -5.39
C THR A 634 -33.71 15.60 -4.21
N SER A 635 -33.16 15.48 -3.01
CA SER A 635 -33.71 16.09 -1.79
C SER A 635 -32.66 16.83 -0.98
N ILE A 636 -33.07 17.87 -0.27
CA ILE A 636 -32.22 18.65 0.66
C ILE A 636 -31.63 17.73 1.75
N ALA A 637 -32.38 16.72 2.18
CA ALA A 637 -31.92 15.69 3.11
C ALA A 637 -30.66 14.96 2.64
N VAL A 638 -30.67 14.43 1.41
CA VAL A 638 -29.50 13.71 0.85
C VAL A 638 -28.38 14.68 0.50
N LEU A 639 -28.71 15.91 0.06
CA LEU A 639 -27.75 16.99 -0.13
C LEU A 639 -26.95 17.26 1.16
N ARG A 640 -27.60 17.39 2.32
CA ARG A 640 -26.93 17.57 3.61
C ARG A 640 -26.04 16.39 3.99
N ILE A 641 -26.49 15.16 3.75
CA ILE A 641 -25.65 13.97 3.99
C ILE A 641 -24.38 14.03 3.14
N VAL A 642 -24.48 14.38 1.85
CA VAL A 642 -23.33 14.53 0.96
C VAL A 642 -22.35 15.61 1.47
N PHE A 643 -22.87 16.77 1.86
CA PHE A 643 -22.06 17.85 2.44
C PHE A 643 -21.42 17.45 3.77
N ARG A 644 -22.12 16.68 4.61
CA ARG A 644 -21.58 16.16 5.87
C ARG A 644 -20.47 15.14 5.66
N ILE A 645 -20.57 14.29 4.63
CA ILE A 645 -19.52 13.31 4.28
C ILE A 645 -18.26 14.03 3.79
N MET A 646 -18.41 14.96 2.84
CA MET A 646 -17.27 15.54 2.10
C MET A 646 -16.73 16.84 2.70
N GLY A 647 -17.54 17.59 3.43
CA GLY A 647 -17.17 18.88 4.00
C GLY A 647 -15.90 18.83 4.86
N PRO A 648 -15.79 17.90 5.83
CA PRO A 648 -14.58 17.73 6.65
C PRO A 648 -13.33 17.35 5.86
N LEU A 649 -13.46 16.81 4.64
CA LEU A 649 -12.34 16.42 3.80
C LEU A 649 -11.71 17.62 3.08
N LEU A 650 -12.49 18.64 2.71
CA LEU A 650 -12.00 19.78 1.92
C LEU A 650 -10.84 20.54 2.56
N PRO A 651 -10.81 20.84 3.87
CA PRO A 651 -9.64 21.46 4.51
C PRO A 651 -8.34 20.66 4.29
N ARG A 652 -8.43 19.32 4.30
CA ARG A 652 -7.29 18.44 4.04
C ARG A 652 -6.81 18.51 2.58
N LEU A 653 -7.72 18.83 1.66
CA LEU A 653 -7.42 18.99 0.23
C LEU A 653 -6.93 20.40 -0.13
N ALA A 654 -6.95 21.36 0.79
CA ALA A 654 -6.66 22.76 0.48
C ALA A 654 -5.29 22.98 -0.20
N ASN A 655 -4.28 22.19 0.16
CA ASN A 655 -2.94 22.23 -0.45
C ASN A 655 -2.84 21.46 -1.78
N ALA A 656 -3.81 20.61 -2.08
CA ALA A 656 -3.97 19.91 -3.35
C ALA A 656 -5.04 20.63 -4.21
N HIS A 657 -4.71 21.85 -4.66
CA HIS A 657 -5.64 22.79 -5.32
C HIS A 657 -6.54 22.16 -6.38
N THR A 658 -5.98 21.33 -7.26
CA THR A 658 -6.74 20.65 -8.33
C THR A 658 -7.79 19.69 -7.76
N LEU A 659 -7.43 18.91 -6.74
CA LEU A 659 -8.34 17.96 -6.10
C LEU A 659 -9.37 18.67 -5.22
N PHE A 660 -9.00 19.75 -4.52
CA PHE A 660 -9.94 20.62 -3.82
C PHE A 660 -10.99 21.18 -4.78
N ALA A 661 -10.56 21.83 -5.86
CA ALA A 661 -11.45 22.44 -6.85
C ALA A 661 -12.38 21.41 -7.49
N LYS A 662 -11.86 20.22 -7.84
CA LYS A 662 -12.65 19.10 -8.37
C LYS A 662 -13.71 18.63 -7.37
N THR A 663 -13.35 18.47 -6.10
CA THR A 663 -14.26 18.01 -5.04
C THR A 663 -15.32 19.06 -4.71
N PHE A 664 -14.92 20.33 -4.60
CA PHE A 664 -15.83 21.45 -4.36
C PHE A 664 -16.81 21.64 -5.52
N SER A 665 -16.33 21.55 -6.77
CA SER A 665 -17.16 21.56 -7.97
C SER A 665 -18.22 20.46 -7.95
N LEU A 666 -17.86 19.24 -7.51
CA LEU A 666 -18.82 18.15 -7.37
C LEU A 666 -19.91 18.45 -6.33
N LEU A 667 -19.57 19.06 -5.19
CA LEU A 667 -20.56 19.47 -4.19
C LEU A 667 -21.49 20.55 -4.72
N LEU A 668 -20.95 21.55 -5.44
CA LEU A 668 -21.76 22.57 -6.11
C LEU A 668 -22.67 21.96 -7.19
N ASN A 669 -22.21 20.95 -7.94
CA ASN A 669 -23.05 20.25 -8.89
C ASN A 669 -24.19 19.49 -8.19
N VAL A 670 -23.95 18.87 -7.04
CA VAL A 670 -25.02 18.23 -6.25
C VAL A 670 -26.02 19.25 -5.71
N LEU A 671 -25.55 20.44 -5.31
CA LEU A 671 -26.42 21.56 -4.95
C LEU A 671 -27.33 21.95 -6.13
N VAL A 672 -26.77 22.06 -7.33
CA VAL A 672 -27.52 22.34 -8.56
C VAL A 672 -28.45 21.19 -8.95
N ASP A 673 -28.08 19.92 -8.70
CA ASP A 673 -28.95 18.76 -8.96
C ASP A 673 -30.26 18.87 -8.15
N VAL A 674 -30.22 19.45 -6.95
CA VAL A 674 -31.39 19.62 -6.07
C VAL A 674 -32.11 20.97 -6.28
N LEU A 675 -31.35 22.07 -6.41
CA LEU A 675 -31.84 23.46 -6.39
C LEU A 675 -31.69 24.19 -7.73
N GLY A 676 -31.45 23.44 -8.81
CA GLY A 676 -31.21 23.96 -10.17
C GLY A 676 -32.48 24.36 -10.93
N LYS A 677 -32.31 25.13 -12.00
CA LYS A 677 -33.43 25.59 -12.87
C LYS A 677 -34.24 24.45 -13.52
N ASN A 678 -33.63 23.26 -13.65
CA ASN A 678 -34.21 22.11 -14.34
C ASN A 678 -35.00 21.16 -13.42
N THR A 679 -35.11 21.45 -12.12
CA THR A 679 -35.92 20.63 -11.19
C THR A 679 -37.40 21.02 -11.28
N GLN A 680 -38.26 20.06 -11.66
CA GLN A 680 -39.73 20.23 -11.77
C GLN A 680 -40.40 20.35 -10.39
N PRO A 681 -41.52 21.08 -10.26
CA PRO A 681 -41.66 22.15 -9.28
C PRO A 681 -41.80 21.65 -7.83
N PRO A 682 -40.80 21.91 -6.97
CA PRO A 682 -40.98 22.07 -5.53
C PRO A 682 -41.38 23.53 -5.21
N ALA A 683 -41.97 23.76 -4.04
CA ALA A 683 -42.21 25.09 -3.49
C ALA A 683 -40.93 25.98 -3.49
N PRO A 684 -41.06 27.32 -3.45
CA PRO A 684 -39.91 28.19 -3.22
C PRO A 684 -39.17 27.73 -1.95
N VAL A 685 -37.86 27.60 -2.04
CA VAL A 685 -37.03 27.17 -0.90
C VAL A 685 -36.76 28.39 -0.04
N GLU A 686 -37.17 28.34 1.22
CA GLU A 686 -36.83 29.38 2.18
C GLU A 686 -35.35 29.31 2.56
N ALA A 687 -34.73 30.46 2.80
CA ALA A 687 -33.31 30.51 3.19
C ALA A 687 -33.03 29.68 4.47
N SER A 688 -33.99 29.66 5.41
CA SER A 688 -34.00 28.87 6.64
C SER A 688 -33.76 27.37 6.40
N GLU A 689 -34.23 26.83 5.27
CA GLU A 689 -34.09 25.41 4.91
C GLU A 689 -32.68 25.05 4.44
N ILE A 690 -31.78 26.01 4.20
CA ILE A 690 -30.42 25.74 3.70
C ILE A 690 -29.34 26.63 4.34
N VAL A 691 -29.64 27.27 5.49
CA VAL A 691 -28.68 28.14 6.21
C VAL A 691 -27.35 27.43 6.46
N ASP A 692 -27.41 26.17 6.90
CA ASP A 692 -26.23 25.35 7.18
C ASP A 692 -25.32 25.17 5.95
N ILE A 693 -25.92 25.03 4.77
CA ILE A 693 -25.19 24.91 3.51
C ILE A 693 -24.63 26.27 3.08
N ILE A 694 -25.39 27.36 3.24
CA ILE A 694 -24.92 28.71 2.93
C ILE A 694 -23.71 29.05 3.81
N ASP A 695 -23.80 28.83 5.12
CA ASP A 695 -22.72 29.07 6.07
C ASP A 695 -21.48 28.22 5.76
N PHE A 696 -21.68 26.95 5.40
CA PHE A 696 -20.59 26.09 4.95
C PHE A 696 -19.89 26.65 3.70
N LEU A 697 -20.64 27.11 2.69
CA LEU A 697 -20.07 27.68 1.48
C LEU A 697 -19.27 28.95 1.77
N HIS A 698 -19.75 29.80 2.68
CA HIS A 698 -18.98 30.95 3.17
C HIS A 698 -17.67 30.52 3.83
N GLN A 699 -17.72 29.52 4.71
CA GLN A 699 -16.54 29.04 5.41
C GLN A 699 -15.49 28.50 4.43
N ILE A 700 -15.92 27.66 3.47
CA ILE A 700 -15.00 26.84 2.70
C ILE A 700 -14.24 27.60 1.61
N ILE A 701 -14.82 28.66 1.05
CA ILE A 701 -14.15 29.48 0.03
C ILE A 701 -12.89 30.17 0.56
N HIS A 702 -12.77 30.34 1.88
CA HIS A 702 -11.58 30.93 2.51
C HIS A 702 -10.46 29.93 2.79
N TYR A 703 -10.75 28.62 2.82
CA TYR A 703 -9.75 27.59 3.16
C TYR A 703 -8.67 27.40 2.09
N GLU A 704 -9.04 27.37 0.81
CA GLU A 704 -8.09 27.14 -0.29
C GLU A 704 -7.19 28.37 -0.58
N GLY A 705 -7.57 29.55 -0.06
CA GLY A 705 -6.79 30.78 -0.20
C GLY A 705 -5.49 30.84 0.60
N GLN A 706 -5.32 30.01 1.65
CA GLN A 706 -4.26 30.18 2.65
C GLN A 706 -3.46 28.90 2.99
N GLY A 707 -3.95 27.70 2.64
CA GLY A 707 -3.27 26.44 2.98
C GLY A 707 -3.25 26.09 4.48
N GLY A 708 -4.16 26.69 5.25
CA GLY A 708 -4.26 26.57 6.72
C GLY A 708 -5.61 27.07 7.27
N PRO A 709 -5.78 27.13 8.61
CA PRO A 709 -7.03 27.59 9.23
C PRO A 709 -7.37 29.02 8.82
N VAL A 710 -8.65 29.28 8.57
CA VAL A 710 -9.15 30.59 8.10
C VAL A 710 -8.81 31.68 9.11
N GLN A 711 -7.98 32.64 8.71
CA GLN A 711 -7.67 33.85 9.46
C GLN A 711 -8.55 35.02 9.01
N GLY A 712 -8.73 36.04 9.84
CA GLY A 712 -9.52 37.23 9.51
C GLY A 712 -9.05 38.02 8.27
N SER A 713 -7.81 37.78 7.80
CA SER A 713 -7.23 38.36 6.58
C SER A 713 -7.38 37.48 5.33
N SER A 714 -8.05 36.32 5.44
CA SER A 714 -8.12 35.32 4.37
C SER A 714 -8.94 35.80 3.17
N LYS A 715 -8.36 35.73 1.97
CA LYS A 715 -9.05 36.05 0.72
C LYS A 715 -9.37 34.78 -0.06
N ALA A 716 -10.63 34.64 -0.49
CA ALA A 716 -11.05 33.55 -1.37
C ALA A 716 -10.35 33.64 -2.73
N ARG A 717 -9.91 32.53 -3.33
CA ARG A 717 -9.26 32.59 -4.66
C ARG A 717 -10.28 32.91 -5.77
N PRO A 718 -9.91 33.71 -6.79
CA PRO A 718 -10.78 33.99 -7.93
C PRO A 718 -11.33 32.75 -8.63
N GLU A 719 -10.51 31.69 -8.74
CA GLU A 719 -10.91 30.43 -9.39
C GLU A 719 -12.03 29.70 -8.64
N ILE A 720 -12.03 29.75 -7.30
CA ILE A 720 -13.08 29.18 -6.45
C ILE A 720 -14.35 30.04 -6.52
N LEU A 721 -14.22 31.37 -6.51
CA LEU A 721 -15.35 32.27 -6.74
C LEU A 721 -15.98 32.05 -8.12
N ALA A 722 -15.17 31.71 -9.13
CA ALA A 722 -15.66 31.39 -10.47
C ALA A 722 -16.41 30.04 -10.51
N LEU A 723 -16.00 29.05 -9.71
CA LEU A 723 -16.78 27.81 -9.53
C LEU A 723 -18.16 28.10 -8.93
N CYS A 724 -18.21 28.90 -7.87
CA CYS A 724 -19.46 29.35 -7.27
C CYS A 724 -20.32 30.12 -8.28
N GLY A 725 -19.74 31.04 -9.05
CA GLY A 725 -20.43 31.79 -10.12
C GLY A 725 -21.14 30.86 -11.12
N ARG A 726 -20.42 29.87 -11.66
CA ARG A 726 -21.01 28.87 -12.57
C ARG A 726 -22.13 28.07 -11.93
N ALA A 727 -22.01 27.72 -10.65
CA ALA A 727 -23.07 27.02 -9.94
C ALA A 727 -24.31 27.91 -9.75
N VAL A 728 -24.11 29.13 -9.26
CA VAL A 728 -25.18 30.14 -9.03
C VAL A 728 -25.96 30.40 -10.32
N GLU A 729 -25.29 30.55 -11.47
CA GLU A 729 -25.97 30.74 -12.75
C GLU A 729 -26.96 29.62 -13.09
N ASN A 730 -26.72 28.40 -12.60
CA ASN A 730 -27.57 27.23 -12.84
C ASN A 730 -28.62 26.99 -11.74
N LEU A 731 -28.57 27.71 -10.63
CA LEU A 731 -29.57 27.67 -9.55
C LEU A 731 -30.87 28.40 -9.95
N ARG A 732 -31.97 28.07 -9.26
CA ARG A 732 -33.24 28.80 -9.40
C ARG A 732 -33.16 30.22 -8.83
N PRO A 733 -33.96 31.18 -9.32
CA PRO A 733 -33.90 32.58 -8.87
C PRO A 733 -34.11 32.79 -7.36
N ASP A 734 -34.96 31.95 -6.73
CA ASP A 734 -35.23 31.97 -5.29
C ASP A 734 -34.01 31.56 -4.44
N VAL A 735 -33.05 30.83 -5.00
CA VAL A 735 -31.80 30.44 -4.30
C VAL A 735 -30.62 31.29 -4.77
N GLN A 736 -30.62 31.74 -6.02
CA GLN A 736 -29.53 32.54 -6.62
C GLN A 736 -29.14 33.75 -5.80
N HIS A 737 -30.13 34.50 -5.31
CA HIS A 737 -29.88 35.72 -4.54
C HIS A 737 -29.18 35.45 -3.21
N LEU A 738 -29.33 34.25 -2.64
CA LEU A 738 -28.69 33.82 -1.39
C LEU A 738 -27.20 33.50 -1.54
N LEU A 739 -26.70 33.33 -2.76
CA LEU A 739 -25.31 32.93 -3.03
C LEU A 739 -24.59 33.87 -4.00
N ARG A 740 -25.26 34.92 -4.51
CA ARG A 740 -24.72 35.85 -5.50
C ARG A 740 -23.48 36.59 -5.00
N HIS A 741 -23.34 36.77 -3.70
CA HIS A 741 -22.15 37.38 -3.09
C HIS A 741 -20.92 36.47 -3.04
N LEU A 742 -21.05 35.19 -3.40
CA LEU A 742 -19.93 34.23 -3.51
C LEU A 742 -19.34 34.15 -4.93
N THR A 743 -19.62 35.13 -5.79
CA THR A 743 -19.22 35.12 -7.20
C THR A 743 -18.03 36.05 -7.49
N THR A 744 -17.56 36.11 -8.73
CA THR A 744 -16.50 37.02 -9.16
C THR A 744 -17.00 38.44 -9.50
N ASP A 745 -18.31 38.70 -9.42
CA ASP A 745 -18.89 40.01 -9.74
C ASP A 745 -18.68 41.00 -8.59
N VAL A 746 -17.87 42.03 -8.84
CA VAL A 746 -17.49 43.06 -7.85
C VAL A 746 -18.70 43.85 -7.32
N ASN A 747 -19.78 43.96 -8.11
CA ASN A 747 -20.96 44.74 -7.71
C ASN A 747 -21.82 44.01 -6.68
N TYR A 748 -21.72 42.69 -6.61
CA TYR A 748 -22.57 41.86 -5.76
C TYR A 748 -21.77 40.99 -4.78
N SER A 749 -20.47 40.79 -5.00
CA SER A 749 -19.59 40.00 -4.14
C SER A 749 -18.72 40.86 -3.24
N ILE A 750 -18.95 40.70 -1.94
CA ILE A 750 -18.08 41.25 -0.88
C ILE A 750 -16.65 40.71 -0.96
N TYR A 751 -16.45 39.53 -1.56
CA TYR A 751 -15.13 38.90 -1.67
C TYR A 751 -14.39 39.35 -2.94
N ALA A 752 -15.08 39.44 -4.08
CA ALA A 752 -14.48 39.94 -5.32
C ALA A 752 -14.04 41.41 -5.21
N ALA A 753 -14.80 42.24 -4.48
CA ALA A 753 -14.45 43.65 -4.24
C ALA A 753 -13.13 43.84 -3.47
N THR A 754 -12.64 42.83 -2.75
CA THR A 754 -11.38 42.88 -2.00
C THR A 754 -10.15 42.45 -2.83
N HIS A 755 -10.34 42.06 -4.10
CA HIS A 755 -9.28 41.61 -5.01
C HIS A 755 -8.81 42.71 -5.96
N PRO A 756 -7.53 43.13 -5.90
CA PRO A 756 -7.03 44.25 -6.70
C PRO A 756 -7.17 44.04 -8.22
N LYS A 757 -6.98 42.80 -8.71
CA LYS A 757 -7.05 42.48 -10.16
C LYS A 757 -8.48 42.44 -10.70
N LEU A 758 -9.44 42.02 -9.87
CA LEU A 758 -10.87 41.96 -10.24
C LEU A 758 -11.53 43.34 -10.14
N ALA A 759 -11.15 44.15 -9.14
CA ALA A 759 -11.65 45.52 -8.97
C ALA A 759 -11.10 46.53 -10.01
N GLN A 760 -10.02 46.19 -10.73
CA GLN A 760 -9.47 47.03 -11.81
C GLN A 760 -10.08 46.76 -13.18
N THR A 761 -10.81 45.65 -13.34
CA THR A 761 -11.43 45.23 -14.60
C THR A 761 -12.95 45.44 -14.65
N SER A 762 -13.53 45.95 -13.55
CA SER A 762 -14.94 46.31 -13.38
C SER A 762 -15.24 47.75 -13.77
#